data_AF-A0A1B0AIX3-F1
#
_entry.id   AF-A0A1B0AIX3-F1
#
_cell.length_a   1.000
_cell.length_b   1.000
_cell.length_c   1.000
_cell.angle_alpha   90.00
_cell.angle_beta   90.00
_cell.angle_gamma   90.00
#
_symmetry.space_group_name_H-M   'P 1'
#
loop_
_entity.id
_entity.type
_entity.pdbx_description
1 polymer ?
#
loop_
_entity_poly.entity_id
_entity_poly.type
_entity_poly.pdbx_seq_one_letter_code
_entity_poly.pdbx_strand_id
1 'polypeptide(L)'
;MTLTTASTTAQQETNNSNSSNSNISSASSSSSTSSSGSGACKKMDLKCAAEENLPTSEMDLLAKLEAANKLIESDAKSLNSLHSTHSRKNSDTSQISLNSNGHTSVAEEDIWTTWATILNDWDGALKRKNPCVRELVRRGIPHHFRAIVWQQLCGATDADKKQYAEYIKATSACEKVIRRDIARTYPEVDFFKEKDGPGQEALFNVIKAYSLHDREVGYCQGSGFIVGLLLMQMPEEEAFAVLVQIMQQHRMRDMFKPSMSELGLCMYQLESLVQEQIPEMHIHFQQQAFQTTMYASSWFLTLYTTSLSLNISCRIMDVFLSEGMEFIFKVALALLLLGKDTLLCLDMEAMLKFFQKELPKRVDADSETFFQLAYSIKINTKRMKKMEKEYQDLKKKEQEEMIELRRLRRENRLLKQRNELLEAESAELADRLVRGQVSRAEEEETSFAIQTELMQLRRSYLEVSHQLENANEEVRGLSLRLQENNNSRQSSLDELCMKEEALKQRDEMVSCLLEELVKVRQSLAESEDQIRSLKGKIEELEEDKKTLRETTPDNSVAHLQDELIASKLREAEASLSLKDLKQRVQELSTQWQRQLQEQRNDHNSHPVDSTPKKLLTNLFDSSKSNEHAQKLEEELMTTRIREMETLTELKELRLKVMELETQVQVSTNQLRRQDEENKKLREELETALTREKEMANKAREQQHRYSDLESRMKDELMNVKIKFTEQSQTVAELKQEISRLETKNSEMLAEGELRSNLDESDKVRDLQDKIADLKAELTALKSRGKFLPSTKLRSPSIQSIESAESDFNELMSMRRESTELSS
;
A
#
# COMPACT_ATOMS: atom_id res chain seq x y z
N MET A 1 15.27 -21.58 24.91
CA MET A 1 15.06 -22.99 24.52
C MET A 1 15.71 -23.15 23.15
N THR A 2 16.80 -23.91 22.94
CA THR A 2 16.99 -25.38 23.10
C THR A 2 16.08 -26.20 22.16
N LEU A 3 16.58 -27.11 21.31
CA LEU A 3 17.96 -27.62 21.16
C LEU A 3 18.15 -28.40 19.82
N THR A 4 19.27 -28.18 19.10
CA THR A 4 19.97 -29.15 18.18
C THR A 4 19.16 -29.81 17.03
N THR A 5 19.66 -30.67 16.12
CA THR A 5 20.95 -31.37 15.80
C THR A 5 20.93 -31.65 14.26
N ALA A 6 22.00 -31.87 13.49
CA ALA A 6 23.46 -31.74 13.65
C ALA A 6 24.17 -31.70 12.26
N SER A 7 25.45 -31.33 12.25
CA SER A 7 26.43 -31.49 11.15
C SER A 7 26.87 -32.95 10.94
N THR A 8 27.64 -33.25 9.86
CA THR A 8 29.07 -33.72 9.89
C THR A 8 29.55 -34.26 8.51
N THR A 9 30.87 -34.38 8.32
CA THR A 9 31.64 -34.46 7.07
C THR A 9 32.19 -35.84 6.65
N ALA A 10 32.32 -36.03 5.32
CA ALA A 10 33.47 -36.58 4.57
C ALA A 10 33.78 -38.11 4.44
N GLN A 11 34.70 -38.37 3.50
CA GLN A 11 35.53 -39.57 3.21
C GLN A 11 34.98 -40.78 2.40
N GLN A 12 35.20 -40.74 1.08
CA GLN A 12 36.23 -41.50 0.32
C GLN A 12 36.48 -43.02 0.57
N GLU A 13 35.99 -43.87 -0.35
CA GLU A 13 36.53 -45.19 -0.83
C GLU A 13 35.96 -45.39 -2.27
N THR A 14 36.64 -45.72 -3.39
CA THR A 14 37.65 -46.72 -3.84
C THR A 14 37.12 -48.08 -4.35
N ASN A 15 37.46 -48.37 -5.61
CA ASN A 15 37.66 -49.69 -6.28
C ASN A 15 36.50 -50.52 -6.87
N ASN A 16 36.56 -50.64 -8.21
CA ASN A 16 36.49 -51.85 -9.05
C ASN A 16 35.42 -52.94 -8.84
N SER A 17 34.70 -53.23 -9.94
CA SER A 17 34.41 -54.59 -10.41
C SER A 17 34.25 -54.59 -11.94
N ASN A 18 34.36 -55.74 -12.60
CA ASN A 18 34.83 -55.86 -13.99
C ASN A 18 33.90 -56.71 -14.88
N SER A 19 34.03 -56.57 -16.22
CA SER A 19 33.51 -57.48 -17.28
C SER A 19 31.95 -57.62 -17.42
N SER A 20 31.35 -57.76 -18.61
CA SER A 20 31.75 -58.65 -19.72
C SER A 20 31.27 -58.22 -21.13
N ASN A 21 31.93 -58.81 -22.14
CA ASN A 21 31.80 -58.63 -23.60
C ASN A 21 30.39 -58.75 -24.24
N SER A 22 30.21 -58.10 -25.40
CA SER A 22 30.01 -58.80 -26.69
C SER A 22 30.25 -57.87 -27.89
N ASN A 23 30.59 -58.46 -29.06
CA ASN A 23 31.04 -57.77 -30.28
C ASN A 23 29.97 -57.75 -31.38
N ILE A 24 30.13 -56.82 -32.35
CA ILE A 24 29.98 -56.95 -33.84
C ILE A 24 29.90 -55.51 -34.41
N SER A 25 30.98 -54.90 -34.93
CA SER A 25 31.46 -54.96 -36.34
C SER A 25 30.35 -54.75 -37.38
N SER A 26 30.26 -53.65 -38.13
CA SER A 26 31.22 -53.12 -39.13
C SER A 26 30.49 -52.01 -39.96
N ALA A 27 31.06 -51.15 -40.81
CA ALA A 27 32.43 -50.88 -41.27
C ALA A 27 32.61 -49.38 -41.66
N SER A 28 33.82 -49.00 -42.09
CA SER A 28 34.20 -47.73 -42.74
C SER A 28 33.50 -47.53 -44.11
N SER A 29 33.58 -46.40 -44.85
CA SER A 29 34.67 -45.39 -45.02
C SER A 29 34.07 -44.09 -45.62
N SER A 30 34.54 -42.86 -45.34
CA SER A 30 35.69 -42.14 -45.96
C SER A 30 35.65 -42.05 -47.51
N SER A 31 35.92 -40.93 -48.20
CA SER A 31 36.38 -39.58 -47.77
C SER A 31 36.36 -38.52 -48.90
N SER A 32 36.32 -37.24 -48.49
CA SER A 32 37.11 -36.08 -49.00
C SER A 32 36.97 -35.47 -50.43
N THR A 33 37.19 -34.13 -50.44
CA THR A 33 37.84 -33.29 -51.48
C THR A 33 37.17 -32.99 -52.83
N SER A 34 36.44 -31.87 -52.87
CA SER A 34 36.74 -30.66 -53.68
C SER A 34 37.55 -30.75 -54.99
N SER A 35 37.04 -30.12 -56.07
CA SER A 35 37.66 -28.90 -56.65
C SER A 35 36.83 -28.25 -57.76
N SER A 36 37.14 -26.99 -58.06
CA SER A 36 36.42 -26.07 -58.96
C SER A 36 36.58 -26.38 -60.46
N GLY A 37 35.60 -26.00 -61.29
CA GLY A 37 35.74 -26.06 -62.76
C GLY A 37 34.62 -25.32 -63.53
N SER A 38 34.90 -24.11 -64.00
CA SER A 38 33.95 -23.27 -64.77
C SER A 38 33.83 -23.72 -66.23
N GLY A 39 32.63 -23.68 -66.82
CA GLY A 39 32.42 -23.87 -68.26
C GLY A 39 30.97 -23.70 -68.69
N ALA A 40 30.70 -22.88 -69.72
CA ALA A 40 29.34 -22.50 -70.11
C ALA A 40 28.88 -23.13 -71.44
N CYS A 41 27.57 -23.37 -71.52
CA CYS A 41 26.74 -23.47 -72.74
C CYS A 41 27.20 -24.37 -73.89
N LYS A 42 26.41 -25.43 -74.17
CA LYS A 42 25.95 -25.71 -75.53
C LYS A 42 24.59 -26.40 -75.54
N LYS A 43 23.71 -25.93 -76.42
CA LYS A 43 22.37 -26.46 -76.68
C LYS A 43 22.42 -27.24 -77.99
N MET A 44 21.88 -28.46 -78.03
CA MET A 44 21.60 -29.20 -79.26
C MET A 44 20.31 -29.98 -79.08
N ASP A 45 19.38 -29.82 -80.03
CA ASP A 45 18.06 -30.43 -80.00
C ASP A 45 18.05 -31.81 -80.67
N LEU A 46 17.24 -32.74 -80.16
CA LEU A 46 16.89 -33.99 -80.82
C LEU A 46 15.42 -34.36 -80.55
N LYS A 47 14.57 -34.23 -81.57
CA LYS A 47 13.29 -34.95 -81.70
C LYS A 47 13.59 -36.36 -82.31
N CYS A 48 12.71 -37.36 -82.35
CA CYS A 48 11.25 -37.43 -82.09
C CYS A 48 10.80 -38.89 -81.83
N ALA A 49 9.75 -39.08 -81.02
CA ALA A 49 8.79 -40.21 -81.04
C ALA A 49 7.65 -39.88 -80.05
N ALA A 50 6.42 -39.63 -80.52
CA ALA A 50 5.34 -40.62 -80.61
C ALA A 50 4.90 -41.14 -79.22
N GLU A 51 4.07 -40.41 -78.45
CA GLU A 51 2.60 -40.23 -78.58
C GLU A 51 1.76 -41.39 -78.02
N GLU A 52 1.22 -41.18 -76.81
CA GLU A 52 -0.06 -41.74 -76.37
C GLU A 52 -0.99 -40.60 -75.91
N ASN A 53 -2.30 -40.86 -75.91
CA ASN A 53 -3.33 -39.82 -76.01
C ASN A 53 -3.66 -39.12 -74.68
N LEU A 54 -3.87 -37.79 -74.74
CA LEU A 54 -4.45 -36.97 -73.66
C LEU A 54 -5.74 -36.25 -74.15
N PRO A 55 -6.67 -35.86 -73.24
CA PRO A 55 -8.05 -35.54 -73.63
C PRO A 55 -8.26 -34.19 -74.35
N THR A 56 -9.32 -34.13 -75.15
CA THR A 56 -9.73 -32.98 -75.98
C THR A 56 -10.07 -31.69 -75.22
N SER A 57 -10.03 -31.67 -73.89
CA SER A 57 -10.23 -30.44 -73.09
C SER A 57 -9.04 -29.48 -73.15
N GLU A 58 -7.83 -29.95 -73.42
CA GLU A 58 -6.62 -29.11 -73.37
C GLU A 58 -6.37 -28.34 -74.67
N MET A 59 -6.73 -28.91 -75.82
CA MET A 59 -6.67 -28.23 -77.12
C MET A 59 -7.59 -26.99 -77.17
N ASP A 60 -8.78 -27.10 -76.57
CA ASP A 60 -9.75 -26.02 -76.47
C ASP A 60 -9.30 -24.91 -75.51
N LEU A 61 -8.46 -25.25 -74.52
CA LEU A 61 -7.81 -24.29 -73.61
C LEU A 61 -6.61 -23.61 -74.29
N LEU A 62 -5.79 -24.38 -75.02
CA LEU A 62 -4.67 -23.87 -75.82
C LEU A 62 -5.13 -22.92 -76.91
N ALA A 63 -6.21 -23.23 -77.63
CA ALA A 63 -6.78 -22.33 -78.64
C ALA A 63 -7.24 -20.98 -78.03
N LYS A 64 -7.82 -21.01 -76.82
CA LYS A 64 -8.22 -19.80 -76.07
C LYS A 64 -7.02 -19.02 -75.55
N LEU A 65 -5.97 -19.69 -75.07
CA LEU A 65 -4.71 -19.07 -74.66
C LEU A 65 -3.94 -18.45 -75.83
N GLU A 66 -3.89 -19.12 -77.00
CA GLU A 66 -3.23 -18.57 -78.18
C GLU A 66 -4.00 -17.37 -78.76
N ALA A 67 -5.34 -17.40 -78.71
CA ALA A 67 -6.17 -16.25 -79.06
C ALA A 67 -5.95 -15.06 -78.10
N ALA A 68 -5.87 -15.30 -76.79
CA ALA A 68 -5.57 -14.27 -75.79
C ALA A 68 -4.17 -13.67 -75.98
N ASN A 69 -3.15 -14.51 -76.21
CA ASN A 69 -1.78 -14.06 -76.47
C ASN A 69 -1.67 -13.23 -77.76
N LYS A 70 -2.43 -13.58 -78.82
CA LYS A 70 -2.50 -12.78 -80.05
C LYS A 70 -3.14 -11.40 -79.82
N LEU A 71 -4.09 -11.29 -78.90
CA LEU A 71 -4.70 -10.00 -78.51
C LEU A 71 -3.72 -9.12 -77.72
N ILE A 72 -3.00 -9.71 -76.76
CA ILE A 72 -1.92 -9.04 -76.01
C ILE A 72 -0.82 -8.56 -76.96
N GLU A 73 -0.48 -9.35 -77.99
CA GLU A 73 0.49 -8.95 -79.02
C GLU A 73 0.00 -7.83 -79.95
N SER A 74 -1.31 -7.65 -80.17
CA SER A 74 -1.82 -6.47 -80.91
C SER A 74 -1.77 -5.21 -80.04
N ASP A 75 -2.14 -5.31 -78.77
CA ASP A 75 -2.20 -4.17 -77.86
C ASP A 75 -0.78 -3.63 -77.53
N ALA A 76 0.19 -4.54 -77.33
CA ALA A 76 1.60 -4.19 -77.16
C ALA A 76 2.22 -3.50 -78.40
N LYS A 77 1.69 -3.76 -79.60
CA LYS A 77 2.11 -3.08 -80.84
C LYS A 77 1.44 -1.72 -81.02
N SER A 78 0.25 -1.50 -80.44
CA SER A 78 -0.42 -0.19 -80.44
C SER A 78 0.28 0.81 -79.51
N LEU A 79 0.78 0.38 -78.35
CA LEU A 79 1.34 1.28 -77.34
C LEU A 79 2.75 1.82 -77.65
N ASN A 80 3.51 1.19 -78.55
CA ASN A 80 4.87 1.61 -78.90
C ASN A 80 4.95 2.75 -79.95
N SER A 81 3.81 3.31 -80.39
CA SER A 81 3.79 4.31 -81.46
C SER A 81 3.99 5.77 -81.03
N LEU A 82 3.85 6.11 -79.74
CA LEU A 82 3.66 7.51 -79.30
C LEU A 82 4.39 7.92 -78.00
N HIS A 83 5.72 7.73 -77.93
CA HIS A 83 6.52 8.64 -77.12
C HIS A 83 7.93 8.95 -77.67
N SER A 84 8.04 10.06 -78.40
CA SER A 84 9.31 10.72 -78.69
C SER A 84 9.10 12.22 -78.94
N THR A 85 10.04 13.03 -78.45
CA THR A 85 10.23 14.49 -78.67
C THR A 85 9.35 15.53 -77.93
N HIS A 86 10.07 16.48 -77.30
CA HIS A 86 9.78 17.92 -77.06
C HIS A 86 8.52 18.45 -76.32
N SER A 87 8.69 18.72 -75.02
CA SER A 87 8.83 20.07 -74.40
C SER A 87 7.96 21.26 -74.90
N ARG A 88 7.04 21.77 -74.03
CA ARG A 88 6.93 23.17 -73.53
C ARG A 88 5.50 23.57 -73.04
N LYS A 89 5.46 24.16 -71.84
CA LYS A 89 4.57 25.24 -71.34
C LYS A 89 3.02 25.08 -71.26
N ASN A 90 2.53 25.47 -70.07
CA ASN A 90 1.34 26.28 -69.76
C ASN A 90 -0.09 25.69 -69.78
N SER A 91 -0.68 25.75 -68.56
CA SER A 91 -1.98 26.36 -68.24
C SER A 91 -3.32 25.62 -68.50
N ASP A 92 -4.12 25.68 -67.43
CA ASP A 92 -5.58 25.81 -67.36
C ASP A 92 -6.53 24.63 -67.69
N THR A 93 -7.16 24.19 -66.60
CA THR A 93 -8.62 24.14 -66.37
C THR A 93 -9.48 22.92 -66.77
N SER A 94 -10.25 22.50 -65.75
CA SER A 94 -11.64 22.02 -65.78
C SER A 94 -12.01 20.64 -66.35
N GLN A 95 -12.59 19.84 -65.44
CA GLN A 95 -13.85 19.09 -65.61
C GLN A 95 -13.86 17.91 -66.60
N ILE A 96 -13.98 16.68 -66.07
CA ILE A 96 -15.27 15.95 -66.02
C ILE A 96 -15.10 14.67 -65.19
N SER A 97 -16.11 14.32 -64.39
CA SER A 97 -16.20 13.08 -63.61
C SER A 97 -16.68 11.89 -64.46
N LEU A 98 -16.47 10.65 -64.01
CA LEU A 98 -17.56 9.74 -63.64
C LEU A 98 -17.05 8.39 -63.07
N ASN A 99 -17.91 7.73 -62.31
CA ASN A 99 -17.60 6.48 -61.60
C ASN A 99 -17.74 5.25 -62.51
N SER A 100 -17.04 4.17 -62.17
CA SER A 100 -17.46 2.80 -62.46
C SER A 100 -17.05 1.88 -61.31
N ASN A 101 -17.97 1.06 -60.80
CA ASN A 101 -17.71 0.13 -59.71
C ASN A 101 -17.19 -1.20 -60.28
N GLY A 102 -16.08 -1.76 -59.76
CA GLY A 102 -15.59 -3.06 -60.25
C GLY A 102 -14.24 -3.54 -59.72
N HIS A 103 -13.90 -3.32 -58.45
CA HIS A 103 -12.60 -3.76 -57.89
C HIS A 103 -12.72 -4.44 -56.52
N THR A 104 -12.29 -5.71 -56.48
CA THR A 104 -11.86 -6.41 -55.24
C THR A 104 -10.53 -7.13 -55.44
N SER A 105 -10.24 -7.69 -56.63
CA SER A 105 -8.96 -8.35 -56.94
C SER A 105 -7.80 -7.39 -57.23
N VAL A 106 -8.02 -6.38 -58.09
CA VAL A 106 -6.96 -5.48 -58.60
C VAL A 106 -6.25 -4.68 -57.49
N ALA A 107 -6.92 -4.47 -56.35
CA ALA A 107 -6.35 -3.74 -55.22
C ALA A 107 -5.38 -4.59 -54.37
N GLU A 108 -5.52 -5.92 -54.35
CA GLU A 108 -4.68 -6.80 -53.52
C GLU A 108 -3.30 -7.03 -54.16
N GLU A 109 -3.24 -7.16 -55.50
CA GLU A 109 -1.97 -7.33 -56.22
C GLU A 109 -1.06 -6.09 -56.09
N ASP A 110 -1.62 -4.89 -56.13
CA ASP A 110 -0.90 -3.62 -55.92
C ASP A 110 -0.35 -3.51 -54.47
N ILE A 111 -1.12 -3.93 -53.48
CA ILE A 111 -0.67 -3.99 -52.07
C ILE A 111 0.44 -5.04 -51.89
N TRP A 112 0.29 -6.22 -52.49
CA TRP A 112 1.27 -7.31 -52.39
C TRP A 112 2.61 -6.95 -53.05
N THR A 113 2.56 -6.40 -54.27
CA THR A 113 3.77 -5.94 -54.99
C THR A 113 4.43 -4.74 -54.30
N THR A 114 3.65 -3.84 -53.70
CA THR A 114 4.18 -2.75 -52.86
C THR A 114 4.94 -3.30 -51.64
N TRP A 115 4.36 -4.25 -50.89
CA TRP A 115 5.02 -4.88 -49.74
C TRP A 115 6.30 -5.63 -50.14
N ALA A 116 6.26 -6.42 -51.21
CA ALA A 116 7.45 -7.11 -51.72
C ALA A 116 8.55 -6.12 -52.14
N THR A 117 8.20 -5.02 -52.80
CA THR A 117 9.15 -3.97 -53.20
C THR A 117 9.80 -3.29 -51.99
N ILE A 118 9.04 -3.03 -50.93
CA ILE A 118 9.54 -2.41 -49.69
C ILE A 118 10.43 -3.39 -48.90
N LEU A 119 10.09 -4.69 -48.85
CA LEU A 119 10.92 -5.69 -48.18
C LEU A 119 12.27 -5.91 -48.90
N ASN A 120 12.28 -5.87 -50.24
CA ASN A 120 13.50 -6.00 -51.04
C ASN A 120 14.50 -4.83 -50.88
N ASP A 121 14.05 -3.66 -50.42
CA ASP A 121 14.89 -2.52 -50.04
C ASP A 121 14.41 -1.89 -48.73
N TRP A 122 14.30 -2.71 -47.66
CA TRP A 122 13.84 -2.23 -46.36
C TRP A 122 14.72 -1.09 -45.83
N ASP A 123 16.02 -1.25 -46.02
CA ASP A 123 17.06 -0.35 -45.57
C ASP A 123 16.98 1.01 -46.30
N GLY A 124 16.80 1.01 -47.62
CA GLY A 124 16.58 2.23 -48.41
C GLY A 124 15.18 2.81 -48.27
N ALA A 125 14.15 2.02 -47.97
CA ALA A 125 12.81 2.51 -47.61
C ALA A 125 12.84 3.27 -46.27
N LEU A 126 13.51 2.72 -45.26
CA LEU A 126 13.69 3.35 -43.96
C LEU A 126 14.49 4.66 -44.06
N LYS A 127 15.58 4.66 -44.85
CA LYS A 127 16.42 5.84 -45.10
C LYS A 127 15.74 6.92 -45.95
N ARG A 128 14.80 6.57 -46.84
CA ARG A 128 14.01 7.52 -47.66
C ARG A 128 12.86 8.24 -46.92
N LYS A 129 12.86 8.14 -45.58
CA LYS A 129 11.87 8.61 -44.61
C LYS A 129 10.66 7.68 -44.42
N ASN A 130 10.39 7.44 -43.13
CA ASN A 130 9.42 6.53 -42.55
C ASN A 130 7.91 6.66 -42.98
N PRO A 131 7.35 7.82 -43.41
CA PRO A 131 5.91 7.98 -43.59
C PRO A 131 5.23 6.97 -44.52
N CYS A 132 5.88 6.55 -45.61
CA CYS A 132 5.31 5.58 -46.55
C CYS A 132 5.09 4.20 -45.90
N VAL A 133 6.08 3.72 -45.15
CA VAL A 133 6.01 2.42 -44.45
C VAL A 133 4.93 2.46 -43.37
N ARG A 134 4.88 3.54 -42.56
CA ARG A 134 3.85 3.69 -41.52
C ARG A 134 2.44 3.71 -42.10
N GLU A 135 2.21 4.43 -43.19
CA GLU A 135 0.88 4.50 -43.80
C GLU A 135 0.48 3.16 -44.46
N LEU A 136 1.45 2.40 -44.99
CA LEU A 136 1.18 1.05 -45.48
C LEU A 136 0.86 0.05 -44.34
N VAL A 137 1.56 0.13 -43.20
CA VAL A 137 1.23 -0.63 -41.97
C VAL A 137 -0.19 -0.32 -41.50
N ARG A 138 -0.60 0.96 -41.55
CA ARG A 138 -1.97 1.40 -41.22
C ARG A 138 -3.01 0.86 -42.19
N ARG A 139 -2.73 0.79 -43.50
CA ARG A 139 -3.60 0.14 -44.50
C ARG A 139 -3.74 -1.36 -44.28
N GLY A 140 -2.65 -2.05 -43.95
CA GLY A 140 -2.67 -3.49 -43.66
C GLY A 140 -1.37 -4.20 -44.00
N ILE A 141 -0.87 -5.03 -43.07
CA ILE A 141 0.14 -6.05 -43.36
C ILE A 141 -0.59 -7.35 -43.73
N PRO A 142 -0.44 -7.88 -44.96
CA PRO A 142 -0.95 -9.20 -45.33
C PRO A 142 -0.32 -10.30 -44.45
N HIS A 143 -1.10 -11.30 -44.06
CA HIS A 143 -0.69 -12.35 -43.12
C HIS A 143 0.68 -12.97 -43.47
N HIS A 144 0.89 -13.36 -44.73
CA HIS A 144 2.13 -13.95 -45.23
C HIS A 144 3.38 -13.08 -45.04
N PHE A 145 3.24 -11.75 -44.95
CA PHE A 145 4.36 -10.83 -44.72
C PHE A 145 4.60 -10.51 -43.24
N ARG A 146 3.65 -10.76 -42.33
CA ARG A 146 3.77 -10.36 -40.91
C ARG A 146 5.01 -10.94 -40.23
N ALA A 147 5.33 -12.21 -40.47
CA ALA A 147 6.53 -12.86 -39.93
C ALA A 147 7.80 -12.01 -40.16
N ILE A 148 7.99 -11.57 -41.40
CA ILE A 148 9.17 -10.80 -41.84
C ILE A 148 9.03 -9.33 -41.41
N VAL A 149 7.88 -8.70 -41.66
CA VAL A 149 7.69 -7.27 -41.40
C VAL A 149 7.73 -6.96 -39.89
N TRP A 150 7.20 -7.83 -39.02
CA TRP A 150 7.30 -7.64 -37.57
C TRP A 150 8.76 -7.75 -37.08
N GLN A 151 9.55 -8.68 -37.61
CA GLN A 151 11.00 -8.75 -37.34
C GLN A 151 11.73 -7.48 -37.82
N GLN A 152 11.40 -7.00 -39.02
CA GLN A 152 12.02 -5.82 -39.64
C GLN A 152 11.62 -4.49 -38.98
N LEU A 153 10.40 -4.37 -38.45
CA LEU A 153 9.95 -3.21 -37.66
C LEU A 153 10.65 -3.14 -36.29
N CYS A 154 10.86 -4.28 -35.64
CA CYS A 154 11.54 -4.38 -34.35
C CYS A 154 13.08 -4.36 -34.43
N GLY A 155 13.68 -4.50 -35.62
CA GLY A 155 15.13 -4.76 -35.75
C GLY A 155 15.57 -6.11 -35.16
N ALA A 156 14.70 -7.13 -35.22
CA ALA A 156 14.94 -8.45 -34.64
C ALA A 156 15.69 -9.43 -35.57
N THR A 157 16.13 -8.98 -36.75
CA THR A 157 16.70 -9.82 -37.83
C THR A 157 18.02 -10.50 -37.47
N ASP A 158 18.89 -9.81 -36.73
CA ASP A 158 20.24 -10.29 -36.37
C ASP A 158 20.30 -10.89 -34.95
N ALA A 159 19.23 -11.55 -34.50
CA ALA A 159 19.15 -12.13 -33.17
C ALA A 159 20.08 -13.34 -32.98
N ASP A 160 20.78 -13.42 -31.84
CA ASP A 160 21.71 -14.52 -31.55
C ASP A 160 20.95 -15.82 -31.17
N LYS A 161 20.67 -16.62 -32.21
CA LYS A 161 20.05 -17.96 -32.09
C LYS A 161 20.79 -18.89 -31.12
N LYS A 162 22.09 -18.69 -30.85
CA LYS A 162 22.84 -19.49 -29.85
C LYS A 162 22.33 -19.26 -28.44
N GLN A 163 22.02 -18.00 -28.10
CA GLN A 163 21.57 -17.61 -26.76
C GLN A 163 20.24 -18.27 -26.41
N TYR A 164 19.31 -18.33 -27.38
CA TYR A 164 18.05 -19.07 -27.25
C TYR A 164 18.29 -20.57 -27.00
N ALA A 165 19.15 -21.20 -27.82
CA ALA A 165 19.51 -22.61 -27.70
C ALA A 165 20.28 -22.97 -26.41
N GLU A 166 20.79 -21.98 -25.66
CA GLU A 166 21.30 -22.15 -24.29
C GLU A 166 20.17 -22.06 -23.25
N TYR A 167 19.28 -21.06 -23.36
CA TYR A 167 18.18 -20.88 -22.41
C TYR A 167 17.19 -22.07 -22.38
N ILE A 168 16.92 -22.71 -23.53
CA ILE A 168 16.05 -23.90 -23.56
C ILE A 168 16.62 -25.06 -22.75
N LYS A 169 17.96 -25.19 -22.67
CA LYS A 169 18.66 -26.25 -21.90
C LYS A 169 18.78 -25.93 -20.42
N ALA A 170 18.78 -24.65 -20.04
CA ALA A 170 18.76 -24.22 -18.65
C ALA A 170 17.38 -24.46 -17.99
N THR A 171 17.28 -24.27 -16.66
CA THR A 171 16.03 -24.42 -15.90
C THR A 171 15.59 -23.08 -15.30
N SER A 172 14.30 -22.77 -15.33
CA SER A 172 13.73 -21.53 -14.80
C SER A 172 12.90 -21.76 -13.53
N ALA A 173 13.03 -20.85 -12.56
CA ALA A 173 12.19 -20.83 -11.37
C ALA A 173 10.69 -20.61 -11.70
N CYS A 174 10.39 -20.05 -12.87
CA CYS A 174 9.02 -19.69 -13.27
C CYS A 174 8.23 -20.85 -13.89
N GLU A 175 8.85 -22.00 -14.23
CA GLU A 175 8.25 -23.04 -15.08
C GLU A 175 6.89 -23.56 -14.59
N LYS A 176 6.69 -23.68 -13.27
CA LYS A 176 5.41 -24.11 -12.68
C LYS A 176 4.28 -23.10 -12.92
N VAL A 177 4.59 -21.81 -12.91
CA VAL A 177 3.62 -20.73 -13.16
C VAL A 177 3.33 -20.64 -14.65
N ILE A 178 4.38 -20.72 -15.48
CA ILE A 178 4.27 -20.71 -16.95
C ILE A 178 3.36 -21.84 -17.44
N ARG A 179 3.58 -23.10 -17.01
CA ARG A 179 2.76 -24.26 -17.45
C ARG A 179 1.28 -24.12 -17.07
N ARG A 180 0.97 -23.57 -15.89
CA ARG A 180 -0.42 -23.32 -15.46
C ARG A 180 -1.11 -22.29 -16.37
N ASP A 181 -0.36 -21.28 -16.81
CA ASP A 181 -0.92 -20.16 -17.57
C ASP A 181 -1.00 -20.44 -19.08
N ILE A 182 -0.19 -21.37 -19.60
CA ILE A 182 -0.27 -21.87 -20.99
C ILE A 182 -1.61 -22.56 -21.27
N ALA A 183 -2.11 -23.39 -20.36
CA ALA A 183 -3.38 -24.10 -20.51
C ALA A 183 -4.62 -23.18 -20.62
N ARG A 184 -4.47 -21.86 -20.41
CA ARG A 184 -5.50 -20.83 -20.59
C ARG A 184 -5.17 -19.81 -21.67
N THR A 185 -4.11 -20.02 -22.46
CA THR A 185 -3.67 -19.11 -23.53
C THR A 185 -4.16 -19.65 -24.88
N TYR A 186 -5.13 -18.94 -25.50
CA TYR A 186 -5.80 -19.33 -26.75
C TYR A 186 -6.32 -20.80 -26.81
N PRO A 187 -7.04 -21.31 -25.81
CA PRO A 187 -7.45 -22.73 -25.75
C PRO A 187 -8.35 -23.17 -26.92
N GLU A 188 -9.08 -22.26 -27.54
CA GLU A 188 -9.95 -22.51 -28.70
C GLU A 188 -9.19 -22.61 -30.04
N VAL A 189 -7.92 -22.17 -30.10
CA VAL A 189 -7.12 -22.17 -31.33
C VAL A 189 -6.42 -23.51 -31.46
N ASP A 190 -6.67 -24.24 -32.55
CA ASP A 190 -6.25 -25.65 -32.72
C ASP A 190 -4.73 -25.88 -32.49
N PHE A 191 -3.88 -24.90 -32.81
CA PHE A 191 -2.43 -24.97 -32.56
C PHE A 191 -2.04 -25.03 -31.06
N PHE A 192 -2.84 -24.43 -30.17
CA PHE A 192 -2.61 -24.43 -28.71
C PHE A 192 -3.58 -25.34 -27.94
N LYS A 193 -4.51 -25.99 -28.64
CA LYS A 193 -5.60 -26.80 -28.09
C LYS A 193 -5.17 -28.16 -27.55
N GLU A 194 -4.14 -28.76 -28.16
CA GLU A 194 -3.57 -30.02 -27.67
C GLU A 194 -2.74 -29.79 -26.40
N LYS A 195 -3.15 -30.42 -25.29
CA LYS A 195 -2.45 -30.33 -24.00
C LYS A 195 -1.07 -30.96 -24.09
N ASP A 196 -0.04 -30.20 -23.71
CA ASP A 196 1.38 -30.57 -23.87
C ASP A 196 1.77 -30.88 -25.35
N GLY A 197 0.97 -30.43 -26.32
CA GLY A 197 1.26 -30.53 -27.75
C GLY A 197 2.23 -29.44 -28.25
N PRO A 198 2.65 -29.49 -29.53
CA PRO A 198 3.79 -28.71 -30.04
C PRO A 198 3.64 -27.19 -29.92
N GLY A 199 2.43 -26.64 -30.07
CA GLY A 199 2.20 -25.20 -29.86
C GLY A 199 2.28 -24.80 -28.38
N GLN A 200 1.80 -25.65 -27.46
CA GLN A 200 1.96 -25.42 -26.02
C GLN A 200 3.42 -25.56 -25.58
N GLU A 201 4.18 -26.48 -26.18
CA GLU A 201 5.62 -26.62 -25.93
C GLU A 201 6.42 -25.43 -26.48
N ALA A 202 6.17 -24.98 -27.70
CA ALA A 202 6.79 -23.76 -28.25
C ALA A 202 6.48 -22.51 -27.40
N LEU A 203 5.24 -22.39 -26.92
CA LEU A 203 4.83 -21.32 -26.00
C LEU A 203 5.55 -21.42 -24.65
N PHE A 204 5.75 -22.63 -24.12
CA PHE A 204 6.56 -22.87 -22.94
C PHE A 204 8.03 -22.49 -23.17
N ASN A 205 8.61 -22.90 -24.29
CA ASN A 205 10.01 -22.65 -24.65
C ASN A 205 10.33 -21.15 -24.72
N VAL A 206 9.56 -20.38 -25.47
CA VAL A 206 9.80 -18.93 -25.63
C VAL A 206 9.62 -18.17 -24.32
N ILE A 207 8.56 -18.46 -23.55
CA ILE A 207 8.32 -17.79 -22.26
C ILE A 207 9.40 -18.19 -21.23
N LYS A 208 9.79 -19.47 -21.18
CA LYS A 208 10.87 -19.97 -20.34
C LYS A 208 12.18 -19.26 -20.69
N ALA A 209 12.53 -19.18 -21.96
CA ALA A 209 13.75 -18.52 -22.44
C ALA A 209 13.76 -17.03 -22.05
N TYR A 210 12.64 -16.32 -22.24
CA TYR A 210 12.54 -14.92 -21.82
C TYR A 210 12.74 -14.75 -20.29
N SER A 211 12.14 -15.63 -19.48
CA SER A 211 12.30 -15.59 -18.01
C SER A 211 13.73 -15.86 -17.51
N LEU A 212 14.60 -16.38 -18.39
CA LEU A 212 16.03 -16.61 -18.14
C LEU A 212 16.91 -15.49 -18.69
N HIS A 213 16.49 -14.87 -19.80
CA HIS A 213 17.09 -13.69 -20.40
C HIS A 213 16.94 -12.46 -19.50
N ASP A 214 15.72 -12.17 -19.03
CA ASP A 214 15.42 -11.08 -18.12
C ASP A 214 14.96 -11.60 -16.75
N ARG A 215 15.89 -11.64 -15.79
CA ARG A 215 15.62 -12.11 -14.43
C ARG A 215 14.98 -11.05 -13.51
N GLU A 216 14.89 -9.78 -13.93
CA GLU A 216 14.20 -8.73 -13.17
C GLU A 216 12.69 -8.79 -13.41
N VAL A 217 12.30 -9.06 -14.66
CA VAL A 217 10.90 -9.29 -15.05
C VAL A 217 10.49 -10.76 -14.83
N GLY A 218 11.35 -11.71 -15.17
CA GLY A 218 11.06 -13.14 -15.07
C GLY A 218 9.87 -13.55 -15.95
N TYR A 219 8.84 -14.11 -15.33
CA TYR A 219 7.55 -14.34 -15.97
C TYR A 219 6.47 -13.43 -15.37
N CYS A 220 5.84 -12.61 -16.21
CA CYS A 220 4.68 -11.80 -15.83
C CYS A 220 3.40 -12.27 -16.55
N GLN A 221 2.30 -12.38 -15.79
CA GLN A 221 1.01 -12.86 -16.30
C GLN A 221 0.48 -11.94 -17.42
N GLY A 222 0.03 -12.54 -18.52
CA GLY A 222 -0.44 -11.82 -19.72
C GLY A 222 0.55 -11.85 -20.89
N SER A 223 1.86 -11.87 -20.61
CA SER A 223 2.92 -11.97 -21.64
C SER A 223 2.74 -13.17 -22.59
N GLY A 224 2.22 -14.29 -22.08
CA GLY A 224 1.95 -15.49 -22.88
C GLY A 224 0.96 -15.28 -24.03
N PHE A 225 -0.01 -14.35 -23.93
CA PHE A 225 -0.92 -14.06 -25.04
C PHE A 225 -0.24 -13.27 -26.17
N ILE A 226 0.76 -12.45 -25.84
CA ILE A 226 1.63 -11.79 -26.82
C ILE A 226 2.51 -12.83 -27.52
N VAL A 227 3.14 -13.74 -26.77
CA VAL A 227 3.96 -14.83 -27.34
C VAL A 227 3.12 -15.77 -28.20
N GLY A 228 1.91 -16.13 -27.77
CA GLY A 228 0.99 -16.94 -28.57
C GLY A 228 0.58 -16.24 -29.87
N LEU A 229 0.41 -14.91 -29.89
CA LEU A 229 0.17 -14.15 -31.12
C LEU A 229 1.37 -14.23 -32.07
N LEU A 230 2.59 -14.09 -31.55
CA LEU A 230 3.82 -14.19 -32.34
C LEU A 230 3.99 -15.60 -32.94
N LEU A 231 3.78 -16.65 -32.14
CA LEU A 231 3.90 -18.05 -32.55
C LEU A 231 2.84 -18.48 -33.60
N MET A 232 1.70 -17.79 -33.70
CA MET A 232 0.76 -17.98 -34.82
C MET A 232 1.26 -17.37 -36.13
N GLN A 233 2.33 -16.56 -36.13
CA GLN A 233 2.86 -15.89 -37.32
C GLN A 233 4.31 -16.30 -37.66
N MET A 234 5.14 -16.73 -36.70
CA MET A 234 6.57 -17.05 -36.91
C MET A 234 7.07 -18.19 -35.99
N PRO A 235 8.18 -18.88 -36.34
CA PRO A 235 8.80 -19.93 -35.52
C PRO A 235 9.26 -19.46 -34.12
N GLU A 236 9.50 -20.40 -33.19
CA GLU A 236 9.82 -20.07 -31.80
C GLU A 236 11.11 -19.24 -31.60
N GLU A 237 12.17 -19.48 -32.38
CA GLU A 237 13.39 -18.67 -32.34
C GLU A 237 13.11 -17.19 -32.69
N GLU A 238 12.26 -16.97 -33.70
CA GLU A 238 11.91 -15.64 -34.22
C GLU A 238 10.91 -14.95 -33.30
N ALA A 239 9.95 -15.70 -32.74
CA ALA A 239 9.03 -15.21 -31.72
C ALA A 239 9.76 -14.78 -30.44
N PHE A 240 10.80 -15.50 -30.02
CA PHE A 240 11.69 -15.08 -28.94
C PHE A 240 12.45 -13.79 -29.28
N ALA A 241 13.05 -13.70 -30.48
CA ALA A 241 13.75 -12.50 -30.92
C ALA A 241 12.86 -11.25 -30.94
N VAL A 242 11.65 -11.36 -31.51
CA VAL A 242 10.66 -10.27 -31.56
C VAL A 242 10.14 -9.93 -30.16
N LEU A 243 9.90 -10.91 -29.29
CA LEU A 243 9.53 -10.66 -27.88
C LEU A 243 10.59 -9.84 -27.14
N VAL A 244 11.88 -10.19 -27.28
CA VAL A 244 12.98 -9.46 -26.65
C VAL A 244 13.00 -7.99 -27.10
N GLN A 245 12.82 -7.72 -28.41
CA GLN A 245 12.77 -6.34 -28.91
C GLN A 245 11.50 -5.59 -28.49
N ILE A 246 10.33 -6.22 -28.47
CA ILE A 246 9.09 -5.64 -27.92
C ILE A 246 9.30 -5.21 -26.47
N MET A 247 9.95 -6.07 -25.67
CA MET A 247 10.25 -5.79 -24.27
C MET A 247 11.21 -4.61 -24.11
N GLN A 248 12.34 -4.61 -24.84
CA GLN A 248 13.39 -3.60 -24.71
C GLN A 248 13.03 -2.24 -25.33
N GLN A 249 12.43 -2.21 -26.53
CA GLN A 249 12.21 -0.97 -27.29
C GLN A 249 10.84 -0.33 -27.04
N HIS A 250 9.79 -1.12 -26.78
CA HIS A 250 8.40 -0.63 -26.72
C HIS A 250 7.88 -0.42 -25.28
N ARG A 251 8.76 -0.22 -24.28
CA ARG A 251 8.44 -0.03 -22.84
C ARG A 251 7.72 -1.20 -22.14
N MET A 252 7.44 -2.30 -22.85
CA MET A 252 6.70 -3.44 -22.28
C MET A 252 7.42 -4.06 -21.07
N ARG A 253 8.77 -4.09 -21.07
CA ARG A 253 9.59 -4.54 -19.93
C ARG A 253 9.18 -3.86 -18.63
N ASP A 254 9.11 -2.54 -18.62
CA ASP A 254 8.85 -1.75 -17.41
C ASP A 254 7.39 -1.88 -16.93
N MET A 255 6.43 -2.16 -17.83
CA MET A 255 5.06 -2.52 -17.44
C MET A 255 4.96 -3.89 -16.76
N PHE A 256 5.83 -4.84 -17.11
CA PHE A 256 5.82 -6.19 -16.55
C PHE A 256 6.70 -6.37 -15.29
N LYS A 257 7.48 -5.35 -14.89
CA LYS A 257 8.27 -5.39 -13.65
C LYS A 257 7.38 -5.61 -12.42
N PRO A 258 7.86 -6.32 -11.37
CA PRO A 258 7.07 -6.61 -10.16
C PRO A 258 6.49 -5.38 -9.41
N SER A 259 7.00 -4.17 -9.65
CA SER A 259 6.43 -2.92 -9.11
C SER A 259 5.12 -2.49 -9.78
N MET A 260 4.85 -2.94 -11.01
CA MET A 260 3.77 -2.47 -11.90
C MET A 260 3.72 -0.93 -12.04
N SER A 261 4.83 -0.24 -11.79
CA SER A 261 4.88 1.23 -11.68
C SER A 261 4.57 1.94 -13.00
N GLU A 262 5.04 1.37 -14.11
CA GLU A 262 4.80 1.85 -15.48
C GLU A 262 3.35 1.56 -15.94
N LEU A 263 2.76 0.44 -15.50
CA LEU A 263 1.35 0.15 -15.75
C LEU A 263 0.45 1.16 -15.02
N GLY A 264 0.77 1.47 -13.75
CA GLY A 264 0.06 2.49 -12.98
C GLY A 264 0.19 3.90 -13.60
N LEU A 265 1.35 4.23 -14.17
CA LEU A 265 1.53 5.44 -14.98
C LEU A 265 0.60 5.42 -16.21
N CYS A 266 0.51 4.29 -16.91
CA CYS A 266 -0.38 4.18 -18.07
C CYS A 266 -1.86 4.33 -17.68
N MET A 267 -2.29 3.78 -16.53
CA MET A 267 -3.65 4.01 -16.02
C MET A 267 -3.91 5.50 -15.74
N TYR A 268 -2.99 6.18 -15.05
CA TYR A 268 -3.10 7.62 -14.77
C TYR A 268 -3.12 8.49 -16.04
N GLN A 269 -2.28 8.16 -17.01
CA GLN A 269 -2.25 8.84 -18.31
C GLN A 269 -3.56 8.61 -19.10
N LEU A 270 -4.10 7.39 -19.12
CA LEU A 270 -5.38 7.12 -19.78
C LEU A 270 -6.54 7.84 -19.08
N GLU A 271 -6.59 7.81 -17.75
CA GLU A 271 -7.64 8.51 -16.98
C GLU A 271 -7.63 10.01 -17.23
N SER A 272 -6.44 10.62 -17.30
CA SER A 272 -6.25 12.03 -17.61
C SER A 272 -6.62 12.36 -19.06
N LEU A 273 -6.31 11.48 -20.02
CA LEU A 273 -6.76 11.63 -21.42
C LEU A 273 -8.28 11.50 -21.56
N VAL A 274 -8.90 10.62 -20.78
CA VAL A 274 -10.37 10.47 -20.69
C VAL A 274 -11.01 11.70 -20.06
N GLN A 275 -10.41 12.28 -19.02
CA GLN A 275 -10.84 13.56 -18.44
C GLN A 275 -10.75 14.72 -19.45
N GLU A 276 -9.70 14.78 -20.26
CA GLU A 276 -9.49 15.85 -21.25
C GLU A 276 -10.33 15.71 -22.52
N GLN A 277 -10.63 14.48 -22.97
CA GLN A 277 -11.28 14.22 -24.26
C GLN A 277 -12.74 13.71 -24.16
N ILE A 278 -13.11 13.09 -23.04
CA ILE A 278 -14.45 12.49 -22.82
C ILE A 278 -14.96 12.83 -21.39
N PRO A 279 -15.03 14.12 -21.01
CA PRO A 279 -15.26 14.54 -19.61
C PRO A 279 -16.56 14.02 -19.00
N GLU A 280 -17.63 13.90 -19.80
CA GLU A 280 -18.92 13.32 -19.38
C GLU A 280 -18.75 11.88 -18.85
N MET A 281 -17.95 11.08 -19.54
CA MET A 281 -17.69 9.68 -19.18
C MET A 281 -16.70 9.57 -18.01
N HIS A 282 -15.74 10.50 -17.89
CA HIS A 282 -14.89 10.61 -16.70
C HIS A 282 -15.71 10.89 -15.44
N ILE A 283 -16.66 11.84 -15.52
CA ILE A 283 -17.58 12.17 -14.42
C ILE A 283 -18.46 10.95 -14.05
N HIS A 284 -19.03 10.27 -15.06
CA HIS A 284 -19.81 9.05 -14.83
C HIS A 284 -18.98 7.94 -14.16
N PHE A 285 -17.76 7.68 -14.65
CA PHE A 285 -16.86 6.69 -14.05
C PHE A 285 -16.51 7.04 -12.60
N GLN A 286 -16.27 8.32 -12.27
CA GLN A 286 -16.06 8.76 -10.89
C GLN A 286 -17.30 8.56 -10.00
N GLN A 287 -18.50 8.87 -10.50
CA GLN A 287 -19.76 8.65 -9.78
C GLN A 287 -20.03 7.16 -9.51
N GLN A 288 -19.67 6.28 -10.44
CA GLN A 288 -19.78 4.82 -10.31
C GLN A 288 -18.58 4.18 -9.58
N ALA A 289 -17.64 4.97 -9.05
CA ALA A 289 -16.37 4.53 -8.45
C ALA A 289 -15.53 3.59 -9.36
N PHE A 290 -15.72 3.68 -10.68
CA PHE A 290 -15.21 2.76 -11.68
C PHE A 290 -13.81 3.19 -12.15
N GLN A 291 -12.79 2.56 -11.58
CA GLN A 291 -11.38 2.94 -11.80
C GLN A 291 -10.84 2.42 -13.13
N THR A 292 -10.00 3.21 -13.80
CA THR A 292 -9.32 2.88 -15.05
C THR A 292 -8.63 1.50 -15.05
N THR A 293 -8.00 1.16 -13.92
CA THR A 293 -7.36 -0.14 -13.64
C THR A 293 -8.28 -1.35 -13.81
N MET A 294 -9.60 -1.21 -13.56
CA MET A 294 -10.56 -2.32 -13.57
C MET A 294 -10.81 -2.88 -14.98
N TYR A 295 -10.69 -2.06 -16.02
CA TYR A 295 -10.94 -2.46 -17.41
C TYR A 295 -9.69 -2.39 -18.30
N ALA A 296 -8.80 -1.42 -18.10
CA ALA A 296 -7.67 -1.18 -19.01
C ALA A 296 -6.40 -1.99 -18.69
N SER A 297 -6.27 -2.60 -17.50
CA SER A 297 -5.03 -3.33 -17.14
C SER A 297 -4.71 -4.48 -18.10
N SER A 298 -5.72 -5.25 -18.53
CA SER A 298 -5.54 -6.32 -19.52
C SER A 298 -5.20 -5.78 -20.91
N TRP A 299 -5.77 -4.65 -21.30
CA TRP A 299 -5.55 -4.01 -22.60
C TRP A 299 -4.07 -3.68 -22.81
N PHE A 300 -3.43 -3.07 -21.81
CA PHE A 300 -2.02 -2.70 -21.84
C PHE A 300 -1.11 -3.93 -21.67
N LEU A 301 -1.34 -4.76 -20.64
CA LEU A 301 -0.50 -5.94 -20.36
C LEU A 301 -0.56 -7.04 -21.43
N THR A 302 -1.58 -7.05 -22.30
CA THR A 302 -1.74 -8.08 -23.33
C THR A 302 -1.83 -7.51 -24.75
N LEU A 303 -1.65 -6.19 -24.93
CA LEU A 303 -1.79 -5.52 -26.23
C LEU A 303 -3.13 -5.89 -26.92
N TYR A 304 -4.21 -5.83 -26.14
CA TYR A 304 -5.59 -6.22 -26.49
C TYR A 304 -5.85 -7.69 -26.86
N THR A 305 -4.84 -8.56 -26.94
CA THR A 305 -4.99 -9.98 -27.35
C THR A 305 -5.97 -10.82 -26.53
N THR A 306 -6.24 -10.43 -25.28
CA THR A 306 -7.23 -11.09 -24.40
C THR A 306 -8.64 -10.49 -24.47
N SER A 307 -8.82 -9.38 -25.19
CA SER A 307 -10.01 -8.54 -25.14
C SER A 307 -10.68 -8.32 -26.50
N LEU A 308 -9.94 -8.43 -27.61
CA LEU A 308 -10.44 -8.29 -28.98
C LEU A 308 -10.12 -9.56 -29.79
N SER A 309 -10.76 -9.75 -30.95
CA SER A 309 -10.49 -10.93 -31.78
C SER A 309 -9.04 -11.00 -32.28
N LEU A 310 -8.62 -12.19 -32.70
CA LEU A 310 -7.26 -12.44 -33.19
C LEU A 310 -6.91 -11.53 -34.40
N ASN A 311 -7.87 -11.30 -35.30
CA ASN A 311 -7.66 -10.45 -36.48
C ASN A 311 -7.40 -8.99 -36.08
N ILE A 312 -8.21 -8.44 -35.17
CA ILE A 312 -8.03 -7.08 -34.65
C ILE A 312 -6.72 -6.99 -33.86
N SER A 313 -6.37 -8.01 -33.09
CA SER A 313 -5.13 -8.07 -32.30
C SER A 313 -3.88 -8.10 -33.19
N CYS A 314 -3.89 -8.85 -34.30
CA CYS A 314 -2.85 -8.77 -35.33
C CYS A 314 -2.72 -7.36 -35.91
N ARG A 315 -3.84 -6.69 -36.24
CA ARG A 315 -3.84 -5.33 -36.80
C ARG A 315 -3.39 -4.26 -35.79
N ILE A 316 -3.65 -4.47 -34.50
CA ILE A 316 -3.09 -3.64 -33.42
C ILE A 316 -1.59 -3.87 -33.30
N MET A 317 -1.12 -5.13 -33.36
CA MET A 317 0.31 -5.46 -33.34
C MET A 317 1.04 -4.83 -34.53
N ASP A 318 0.52 -4.94 -35.76
CA ASP A 318 1.06 -4.29 -36.97
C ASP A 318 1.45 -2.81 -36.69
N VAL A 319 0.50 -2.02 -36.17
CA VAL A 319 0.68 -0.58 -35.92
C VAL A 319 1.48 -0.31 -34.64
N PHE A 320 1.32 -1.11 -33.59
CA PHE A 320 2.10 -1.00 -32.35
C PHE A 320 3.61 -1.16 -32.59
N LEU A 321 4.01 -2.02 -33.53
CA LEU A 321 5.42 -2.15 -33.91
C LEU A 321 5.95 -0.97 -34.75
N SER A 322 5.07 -0.11 -35.32
CA SER A 322 5.44 1.06 -36.13
C SER A 322 5.28 2.43 -35.42
N GLU A 323 4.38 2.52 -34.43
CA GLU A 323 4.07 3.74 -33.66
C GLU A 323 4.29 3.60 -32.13
N GLY A 324 4.53 2.39 -31.62
CA GLY A 324 4.78 2.13 -30.20
C GLY A 324 3.56 2.34 -29.29
N MET A 325 3.83 2.50 -27.99
CA MET A 325 2.80 2.60 -26.95
C MET A 325 1.78 3.74 -27.15
N GLU A 326 2.10 4.79 -27.92
CA GLU A 326 1.11 5.86 -28.22
C GLU A 326 -0.13 5.29 -28.93
N PHE A 327 0.04 4.26 -29.76
CA PHE A 327 -1.10 3.62 -30.43
C PHE A 327 -1.99 2.84 -29.45
N ILE A 328 -1.43 2.24 -28.39
CA ILE A 328 -2.20 1.51 -27.36
C ILE A 328 -3.16 2.45 -26.61
N PHE A 329 -2.75 3.70 -26.37
CA PHE A 329 -3.65 4.75 -25.83
C PHE A 329 -4.71 5.20 -26.85
N LYS A 330 -4.36 5.33 -28.15
CA LYS A 330 -5.35 5.67 -29.20
C LYS A 330 -6.43 4.60 -29.32
N VAL A 331 -6.06 3.33 -29.27
CA VAL A 331 -6.99 2.18 -29.25
C VAL A 331 -7.89 2.23 -28.01
N ALA A 332 -7.34 2.55 -26.82
CA ALA A 332 -8.14 2.67 -25.60
C ALA A 332 -9.20 3.79 -25.71
N LEU A 333 -8.81 4.95 -26.22
CA LEU A 333 -9.72 6.08 -26.43
C LEU A 333 -10.75 5.79 -27.53
N ALA A 334 -10.37 5.11 -28.62
CA ALA A 334 -11.30 4.70 -29.68
C ALA A 334 -12.35 3.69 -29.18
N LEU A 335 -11.94 2.72 -28.35
CA LEU A 335 -12.85 1.77 -27.69
C LEU A 335 -13.86 2.49 -26.79
N LEU A 336 -13.39 3.47 -26.01
CA LEU A 336 -14.24 4.25 -25.11
C LEU A 336 -15.19 5.18 -25.87
N LEU A 337 -14.74 5.81 -26.97
CA LEU A 337 -15.60 6.60 -27.86
C LEU A 337 -16.67 5.73 -28.55
N LEU A 338 -16.32 4.54 -29.05
CA LEU A 338 -17.26 3.59 -29.65
C LEU A 338 -18.28 3.03 -28.64
N GLY A 339 -17.90 2.98 -27.35
CA GLY A 339 -18.78 2.58 -26.25
C GLY A 339 -19.62 3.71 -25.64
N LYS A 340 -19.26 4.99 -25.88
CA LYS A 340 -19.65 6.16 -25.07
C LYS A 340 -21.12 6.19 -24.68
N ASP A 341 -22.00 6.24 -25.68
CA ASP A 341 -23.45 6.47 -25.46
C ASP A 341 -24.11 5.30 -24.72
N THR A 342 -23.52 4.09 -24.81
CA THR A 342 -23.95 2.94 -24.01
C THR A 342 -23.36 3.03 -22.60
N LEU A 343 -22.05 3.28 -22.45
CA LEU A 343 -21.35 3.34 -21.16
C LEU A 343 -21.95 4.37 -20.20
N LEU A 344 -22.36 5.53 -20.70
CA LEU A 344 -23.01 6.60 -19.91
C LEU A 344 -24.37 6.19 -19.30
N CYS A 345 -24.97 5.09 -19.77
CA CYS A 345 -26.26 4.59 -19.28
C CYS A 345 -26.12 3.35 -18.37
N LEU A 346 -24.89 2.91 -18.05
CA LEU A 346 -24.63 1.65 -17.33
C LEU A 346 -24.04 1.89 -15.93
N ASP A 347 -24.36 0.99 -15.00
CA ASP A 347 -23.70 0.89 -13.70
C ASP A 347 -22.32 0.19 -13.78
N MET A 348 -21.62 0.12 -12.65
CA MET A 348 -20.28 -0.47 -12.54
C MET A 348 -20.19 -1.92 -13.04
N GLU A 349 -21.17 -2.79 -12.73
CA GLU A 349 -21.13 -4.20 -13.16
C GLU A 349 -21.48 -4.32 -14.65
N ALA A 350 -22.50 -3.59 -15.11
CA ALA A 350 -22.90 -3.60 -16.51
C ALA A 350 -21.82 -3.01 -17.42
N MET A 351 -21.07 -1.99 -16.99
CA MET A 351 -19.89 -1.48 -17.71
C MET A 351 -18.82 -2.57 -17.87
N LEU A 352 -18.45 -3.30 -16.80
CA LEU A 352 -17.49 -4.42 -16.89
C LEU A 352 -17.96 -5.49 -17.89
N LYS A 353 -19.23 -5.89 -17.80
CA LYS A 353 -19.85 -6.87 -18.70
C LYS A 353 -19.86 -6.38 -20.16
N PHE A 354 -20.11 -5.10 -20.39
CA PHE A 354 -20.09 -4.47 -21.71
C PHE A 354 -18.69 -4.52 -22.33
N PHE A 355 -17.66 -4.10 -21.60
CA PHE A 355 -16.25 -4.18 -22.05
C PHE A 355 -15.82 -5.60 -22.39
N GLN A 356 -16.28 -6.60 -21.63
CA GLN A 356 -15.89 -8.01 -21.83
C GLN A 356 -16.63 -8.73 -22.98
N LYS A 357 -17.86 -8.33 -23.32
CA LYS A 357 -18.75 -9.16 -24.17
C LYS A 357 -19.46 -8.45 -25.32
N GLU A 358 -19.64 -7.14 -25.24
CA GLU A 358 -20.40 -6.38 -26.24
C GLU A 358 -19.50 -5.47 -27.06
N LEU A 359 -18.59 -4.73 -26.41
CA LEU A 359 -17.64 -3.87 -27.10
C LEU A 359 -16.75 -4.60 -28.12
N PRO A 360 -16.20 -5.81 -27.83
CA PRO A 360 -15.40 -6.55 -28.82
C PRO A 360 -16.21 -6.89 -30.08
N LYS A 361 -17.48 -7.26 -29.93
CA LYS A 361 -18.38 -7.56 -31.05
C LYS A 361 -18.70 -6.34 -31.90
N ARG A 362 -18.76 -5.13 -31.31
CA ARG A 362 -18.91 -3.88 -32.06
C ARG A 362 -17.65 -3.58 -32.89
N VAL A 363 -16.46 -3.83 -32.34
CA VAL A 363 -15.18 -3.67 -33.05
C VAL A 363 -15.02 -4.69 -34.18
N ASP A 364 -15.41 -5.94 -33.96
CA ASP A 364 -15.38 -6.98 -35.01
C ASP A 364 -16.39 -6.70 -36.14
N ALA A 365 -17.51 -6.03 -35.84
CA ALA A 365 -18.54 -5.68 -36.83
C ALA A 365 -18.18 -4.50 -37.73
N ASP A 366 -17.47 -3.48 -37.22
CA ASP A 366 -16.96 -2.34 -38.01
C ASP A 366 -15.51 -1.98 -37.63
N SER A 367 -14.62 -2.90 -38.00
CA SER A 367 -13.19 -2.79 -37.72
C SER A 367 -12.50 -1.63 -38.44
N GLU A 368 -12.95 -1.28 -39.65
CA GLU A 368 -12.35 -0.22 -40.46
C GLU A 368 -12.67 1.17 -39.87
N THR A 369 -13.95 1.45 -39.53
CA THR A 369 -14.30 2.69 -38.83
C THR A 369 -13.61 2.79 -37.47
N PHE A 370 -13.45 1.67 -36.76
CA PHE A 370 -12.70 1.62 -35.50
C PHE A 370 -11.23 2.01 -35.66
N PHE A 371 -10.53 1.47 -36.67
CA PHE A 371 -9.13 1.85 -36.93
C PHE A 371 -9.00 3.29 -37.43
N GLN A 372 -9.91 3.77 -38.30
CA GLN A 372 -9.95 5.17 -38.73
C GLN A 372 -10.17 6.12 -37.55
N LEU A 373 -11.07 5.78 -36.62
CA LEU A 373 -11.26 6.51 -35.37
C LEU A 373 -9.96 6.54 -34.55
N ALA A 374 -9.31 5.39 -34.34
CA ALA A 374 -8.03 5.32 -33.62
C ALA A 374 -6.92 6.16 -34.27
N TYR A 375 -6.81 6.19 -35.61
CA TYR A 375 -5.84 7.02 -36.32
C TYR A 375 -6.15 8.52 -36.25
N SER A 376 -7.43 8.90 -36.08
CA SER A 376 -7.85 10.30 -35.95
C SER A 376 -7.47 10.94 -34.61
N ILE A 377 -7.30 10.13 -33.56
CA ILE A 377 -7.06 10.57 -32.17
C ILE A 377 -5.62 11.11 -32.02
N LYS A 378 -5.52 12.37 -31.58
CA LYS A 378 -4.26 13.11 -31.45
C LYS A 378 -3.83 13.19 -30.00
N ILE A 379 -2.80 12.44 -29.63
CA ILE A 379 -2.20 12.47 -28.29
C ILE A 379 -1.04 13.47 -28.30
N ASN A 380 -1.06 14.43 -27.36
CA ASN A 380 0.00 15.43 -27.26
C ASN A 380 1.18 14.87 -26.44
N THR A 381 2.30 14.54 -27.11
CA THR A 381 3.50 13.97 -26.47
C THR A 381 4.08 14.86 -25.36
N LYS A 382 3.92 16.19 -25.44
CA LYS A 382 4.31 17.11 -24.34
C LYS A 382 3.38 16.98 -23.12
N ARG A 383 2.09 16.74 -23.34
CA ARG A 383 1.12 16.49 -22.26
C ARG A 383 1.36 15.13 -21.61
N MET A 384 1.66 14.08 -22.39
CA MET A 384 2.06 12.76 -21.87
C MET A 384 3.25 12.88 -20.90
N LYS A 385 4.32 13.57 -21.31
CA LYS A 385 5.50 13.80 -20.44
C LYS A 385 5.21 14.69 -19.22
N LYS A 386 4.24 15.61 -19.30
CA LYS A 386 3.77 16.38 -18.14
C LYS A 386 3.04 15.48 -17.14
N MET A 387 2.12 14.62 -17.63
CA MET A 387 1.39 13.65 -16.79
C MET A 387 2.31 12.58 -16.21
N GLU A 388 3.35 12.17 -16.94
CA GLU A 388 4.42 11.30 -16.45
C GLU A 388 5.15 11.91 -15.25
N LYS A 389 5.55 13.19 -15.35
CA LYS A 389 6.15 13.88 -14.22
C LYS A 389 5.17 14.06 -13.06
N GLU A 390 3.92 14.45 -13.34
CA GLU A 390 2.86 14.63 -12.32
C GLU A 390 2.60 13.33 -11.53
N TYR A 391 2.62 12.19 -12.21
CA TYR A 391 2.53 10.86 -11.57
C TYR A 391 3.79 10.49 -10.77
N GLN A 392 4.99 10.80 -11.26
CA GLN A 392 6.25 10.57 -10.53
C GLN A 392 6.33 11.43 -9.26
N ASP A 393 6.00 12.73 -9.37
CA ASP A 393 5.93 13.66 -8.24
C ASP A 393 4.87 13.20 -7.21
N LEU A 394 3.70 12.71 -7.67
CA LEU A 394 2.66 12.12 -6.81
C LEU A 394 3.14 10.84 -6.08
N LYS A 395 3.74 9.88 -6.80
CA LYS A 395 4.21 8.61 -6.21
C LYS A 395 5.39 8.82 -5.26
N LYS A 396 6.25 9.80 -5.51
CA LYS A 396 7.30 10.23 -4.58
C LYS A 396 6.68 10.76 -3.27
N LYS A 397 5.65 11.61 -3.37
CA LYS A 397 4.92 12.14 -2.21
C LYS A 397 4.20 11.05 -1.41
N GLU A 398 3.50 10.12 -2.08
CA GLU A 398 2.91 8.94 -1.42
C GLU A 398 3.95 8.10 -0.67
N GLN A 399 5.15 7.91 -1.26
CA GLN A 399 6.23 7.15 -0.63
C GLN A 399 6.81 7.89 0.59
N GLU A 400 6.97 9.21 0.51
CA GLU A 400 7.40 10.07 1.63
C GLU A 400 6.38 10.03 2.79
N GLU A 401 5.09 10.21 2.48
CA GLU A 401 3.98 10.06 3.44
C GLU A 401 3.92 8.64 4.04
N MET A 402 4.20 7.59 3.27
CA MET A 402 4.25 6.22 3.78
C MET A 402 5.43 6.01 4.74
N ILE A 403 6.59 6.63 4.48
CA ILE A 403 7.77 6.58 5.36
C ILE A 403 7.50 7.35 6.66
N GLU A 404 6.90 8.53 6.56
CA GLU A 404 6.49 9.34 7.71
C GLU A 404 5.42 8.61 8.55
N LEU A 405 4.38 8.06 7.93
CA LEU A 405 3.36 7.26 8.63
C LEU A 405 3.96 6.03 9.32
N ARG A 406 4.99 5.39 8.75
CA ARG A 406 5.75 4.31 9.41
C ARG A 406 6.56 4.82 10.61
N ARG A 407 7.18 6.00 10.52
CA ARG A 407 7.85 6.66 11.65
C ARG A 407 6.84 6.97 12.76
N LEU A 408 5.77 7.71 12.44
CA LEU A 408 4.75 8.13 13.39
C LEU A 408 4.06 6.93 14.08
N ARG A 409 3.84 5.82 13.37
CA ARG A 409 3.33 4.57 13.96
C ARG A 409 4.33 3.91 14.92
N ARG A 410 5.64 3.97 14.65
CA ARG A 410 6.69 3.49 15.57
C ARG A 410 6.76 4.39 16.82
N GLU A 411 6.74 5.70 16.60
CA GLU A 411 6.81 6.73 17.65
C GLU A 411 5.59 6.66 18.59
N ASN A 412 4.37 6.57 18.04
CA ASN A 412 3.15 6.34 18.81
C ASN A 412 3.17 5.02 19.59
N ARG A 413 3.79 3.95 19.07
CA ARG A 413 3.92 2.68 19.80
C ARG A 413 4.82 2.84 21.02
N LEU A 414 5.95 3.53 20.88
CA LEU A 414 6.87 3.81 21.99
C LEU A 414 6.24 4.75 23.03
N LEU A 415 5.51 5.77 22.59
CA LEU A 415 4.77 6.68 23.48
C LEU A 415 3.66 5.96 24.26
N LYS A 416 2.92 5.05 23.62
CA LYS A 416 1.94 4.20 24.32
C LYS A 416 2.60 3.32 25.37
N GLN A 417 3.70 2.63 25.03
CA GLN A 417 4.46 1.84 26.02
C GLN A 417 5.01 2.68 27.17
N ARG A 418 5.41 3.93 26.93
CA ARG A 418 5.82 4.87 27.99
C ARG A 418 4.64 5.29 28.87
N ASN A 419 3.47 5.56 28.29
CA ASN A 419 2.27 5.87 29.07
C ASN A 419 1.79 4.65 29.88
N GLU A 420 1.74 3.46 29.30
CA GLU A 420 1.41 2.19 29.98
C GLU A 420 2.32 1.96 31.21
N LEU A 421 3.62 2.27 31.10
CA LEU A 421 4.56 2.21 32.22
C LEU A 421 4.32 3.30 33.27
N LEU A 422 4.10 4.55 32.87
CA LEU A 422 3.83 5.67 33.79
C LEU A 422 2.48 5.52 34.50
N GLU A 423 1.46 4.99 33.82
CA GLU A 423 0.16 4.63 34.39
C GLU A 423 0.35 3.53 35.45
N ALA A 424 1.13 2.48 35.16
CA ALA A 424 1.47 1.45 36.13
C ALA A 424 2.25 1.99 37.35
N GLU A 425 3.27 2.83 37.15
CA GLU A 425 4.00 3.49 38.24
C GLU A 425 3.07 4.37 39.09
N SER A 426 2.18 5.14 38.46
CA SER A 426 1.22 6.02 39.15
C SER A 426 0.18 5.23 39.96
N ALA A 427 -0.29 4.10 39.42
CA ALA A 427 -1.19 3.20 40.12
C ALA A 427 -0.50 2.57 41.33
N GLU A 428 0.74 2.08 41.17
CA GLU A 428 1.51 1.49 42.28
C GLU A 428 1.80 2.51 43.38
N LEU A 429 2.10 3.77 43.03
CA LEU A 429 2.27 4.87 43.99
C LEU A 429 0.98 5.21 44.74
N ALA A 430 -0.16 5.28 44.05
CA ALA A 430 -1.47 5.50 44.68
C ALA A 430 -1.84 4.33 45.62
N ASP A 431 -1.58 3.10 45.20
CA ASP A 431 -1.86 1.87 45.94
C ASP A 431 -0.94 1.74 47.19
N ARG A 432 0.31 2.22 47.11
CA ARG A 432 1.18 2.44 48.29
C ARG A 432 0.64 3.54 49.22
N LEU A 433 0.14 4.66 48.68
CA LEU A 433 -0.43 5.76 49.49
C LEU A 433 -1.67 5.28 50.27
N VAL A 434 -2.58 4.55 49.61
CA VAL A 434 -3.78 3.98 50.23
C VAL A 434 -3.42 3.00 51.34
N ARG A 435 -2.48 2.06 51.11
CA ARG A 435 -1.96 1.18 52.17
C ARG A 435 -1.41 1.98 53.35
N GLY A 436 -0.64 3.03 53.07
CA GLY A 436 -0.10 3.93 54.09
C GLY A 436 -1.15 4.80 54.79
N GLN A 437 -2.35 4.99 54.24
CA GLN A 437 -3.47 5.65 54.94
C GLN A 437 -4.26 4.65 55.79
N VAL A 438 -4.53 3.45 55.27
CA VAL A 438 -5.21 2.37 56.01
C VAL A 438 -4.41 1.99 57.26
N SER A 439 -3.10 1.74 57.14
CA SER A 439 -2.24 1.39 58.29
C SER A 439 -2.25 2.47 59.38
N ARG A 440 -2.36 3.75 59.02
CA ARG A 440 -2.46 4.85 60.01
C ARG A 440 -3.85 4.92 60.66
N ALA A 441 -4.91 4.65 59.91
CA ALA A 441 -6.26 4.56 60.48
C ALA A 441 -6.39 3.37 61.44
N GLU A 442 -5.76 2.24 61.12
CA GLU A 442 -5.67 1.05 61.99
C GLU A 442 -4.84 1.34 63.26
N GLU A 443 -3.72 2.06 63.14
CA GLU A 443 -2.93 2.56 64.29
C GLU A 443 -3.71 3.57 65.15
N GLU A 444 -4.48 4.48 64.55
CA GLU A 444 -5.33 5.44 65.28
C GLU A 444 -6.52 4.75 65.98
N GLU A 445 -7.19 3.79 65.33
CA GLU A 445 -8.30 3.02 65.92
C GLU A 445 -7.80 2.14 67.09
N THR A 446 -6.69 1.43 66.92
CA THR A 446 -6.11 0.61 68.00
C THR A 446 -5.58 1.46 69.15
N SER A 447 -4.97 2.61 68.87
CA SER A 447 -4.57 3.59 69.90
C SER A 447 -5.77 4.12 70.69
N PHE A 448 -6.87 4.47 70.00
CA PHE A 448 -8.11 4.93 70.62
C PHE A 448 -8.79 3.83 71.47
N ALA A 449 -8.80 2.58 70.98
CA ALA A 449 -9.31 1.43 71.73
C ALA A 449 -8.51 1.22 73.03
N ILE A 450 -7.17 1.18 72.94
CA ILE A 450 -6.28 1.08 74.10
C ILE A 450 -6.52 2.25 75.07
N GLN A 451 -6.63 3.49 74.57
CA GLN A 451 -6.87 4.66 75.42
C GLN A 451 -8.21 4.56 76.15
N THR A 452 -9.25 4.03 75.50
CA THR A 452 -10.59 3.83 76.08
C THR A 452 -10.58 2.74 77.16
N GLU A 453 -9.93 1.60 76.90
CA GLU A 453 -9.71 0.55 77.90
C GLU A 453 -8.92 1.08 79.11
N LEU A 454 -7.88 1.89 78.88
CA LEU A 454 -7.06 2.49 79.94
C LEU A 454 -7.87 3.48 80.79
N MET A 455 -8.81 4.24 80.21
CA MET A 455 -9.77 5.05 80.99
C MET A 455 -10.73 4.18 81.81
N GLN A 456 -11.25 3.09 81.24
CA GLN A 456 -12.14 2.17 81.94
C GLN A 456 -11.43 1.46 83.10
N LEU A 457 -10.17 1.04 82.90
CA LEU A 457 -9.33 0.42 83.93
C LEU A 457 -8.91 1.41 85.02
N ARG A 458 -8.65 2.68 84.67
CA ARG A 458 -8.45 3.76 85.67
C ARG A 458 -9.70 4.02 86.49
N ARG A 459 -10.89 3.97 85.87
CA ARG A 459 -12.16 4.15 86.58
C ARG A 459 -12.44 2.99 87.54
N SER A 460 -12.28 1.74 87.11
CA SER A 460 -12.48 0.59 87.99
C SER A 460 -11.43 0.54 89.10
N TYR A 461 -10.17 0.95 88.84
CA TYR A 461 -9.17 1.16 89.89
C TYR A 461 -9.62 2.22 90.91
N LEU A 462 -10.20 3.35 90.47
CA LEU A 462 -10.74 4.37 91.37
C LEU A 462 -11.92 3.84 92.21
N GLU A 463 -12.85 3.11 91.60
CA GLU A 463 -13.99 2.49 92.29
C GLU A 463 -13.54 1.43 93.30
N VAL A 464 -12.54 0.59 92.97
CA VAL A 464 -11.92 -0.38 93.90
C VAL A 464 -11.14 0.34 95.01
N SER A 465 -10.44 1.44 94.70
CA SER A 465 -9.75 2.24 95.72
C SER A 465 -10.72 2.88 96.70
N HIS A 466 -11.86 3.40 96.22
CA HIS A 466 -12.91 3.96 97.08
C HIS A 466 -13.63 2.86 97.89
N GLN A 467 -13.81 1.66 97.32
CA GLN A 467 -14.33 0.51 98.08
C GLN A 467 -13.35 0.05 99.16
N LEU A 468 -12.03 0.06 98.87
CA LEU A 468 -10.99 -0.22 99.84
C LEU A 468 -10.91 0.86 100.93
N GLU A 469 -11.09 2.13 100.58
CA GLU A 469 -11.16 3.24 101.53
C GLU A 469 -12.40 3.14 102.43
N ASN A 470 -13.58 2.86 101.87
CA ASN A 470 -14.80 2.56 102.64
C ASN A 470 -14.62 1.34 103.55
N ALA A 471 -14.00 0.26 103.06
CA ALA A 471 -13.74 -0.93 103.86
C ALA A 471 -12.72 -0.64 104.98
N ASN A 472 -11.73 0.22 104.73
CA ASN A 472 -10.81 0.71 105.75
C ASN A 472 -11.52 1.63 106.76
N GLU A 473 -12.49 2.45 106.35
CA GLU A 473 -13.36 3.24 107.23
C GLU A 473 -14.27 2.34 108.09
N GLU A 474 -14.83 1.27 107.54
CA GLU A 474 -15.60 0.27 108.28
C GLU A 474 -14.71 -0.51 109.26
N VAL A 475 -13.52 -0.95 108.84
CA VAL A 475 -12.52 -1.57 109.72
C VAL A 475 -12.06 -0.58 110.80
N ARG A 476 -11.87 0.70 110.48
CA ARG A 476 -11.56 1.78 111.43
C ARG A 476 -12.70 2.02 112.41
N GLY A 477 -13.95 1.97 111.96
CA GLY A 477 -15.16 2.09 112.79
C GLY A 477 -15.40 0.87 113.69
N LEU A 478 -15.13 -0.34 113.19
CA LEU A 478 -15.14 -1.59 113.97
C LEU A 478 -13.98 -1.62 114.97
N SER A 479 -12.81 -1.11 114.60
CA SER A 479 -11.65 -0.94 115.48
C SER A 479 -11.94 0.09 116.58
N LEU A 480 -12.60 1.21 116.26
CA LEU A 480 -13.10 2.18 117.25
C LEU A 480 -14.15 1.56 118.18
N ARG A 481 -15.07 0.73 117.69
CA ARG A 481 -16.03 0.00 118.55
C ARG A 481 -15.35 -1.06 119.43
N LEU A 482 -14.28 -1.70 118.94
CA LEU A 482 -13.41 -2.55 119.74
C LEU A 482 -12.62 -1.76 120.80
N GLN A 483 -12.25 -0.51 120.49
CA GLN A 483 -11.57 0.41 121.39
C GLN A 483 -12.51 0.97 122.49
N GLU A 484 -13.77 1.28 122.15
CA GLU A 484 -14.82 1.64 123.12
C GLU A 484 -15.20 0.46 124.03
N ASN A 485 -15.19 -0.77 123.52
CA ASN A 485 -15.64 -1.96 124.26
C ASN A 485 -14.50 -2.84 124.83
N ASN A 486 -13.28 -2.31 124.97
CA ASN A 486 -12.20 -3.07 125.63
C ASN A 486 -11.21 -2.18 126.42
N ASN A 487 -11.74 -1.47 127.42
CA ASN A 487 -10.96 -0.59 128.28
C ASN A 487 -10.17 -1.37 129.36
N SER A 488 -9.22 -2.23 128.93
CA SER A 488 -8.30 -2.95 129.82
C SER A 488 -7.00 -3.41 129.12
N ARG A 489 -5.92 -2.62 129.30
CA ARG A 489 -4.50 -3.03 129.20
C ARG A 489 -3.98 -3.40 127.78
N GLN A 490 -2.69 -3.24 127.43
CA GLN A 490 -1.53 -2.54 128.05
C GLN A 490 -0.35 -2.54 127.04
N SER A 491 0.28 -1.38 126.78
CA SER A 491 1.54 -1.26 125.98
C SER A 491 1.43 -1.64 124.48
N SER A 492 2.36 -1.36 123.56
CA SER A 492 3.69 -0.71 123.63
C SER A 492 3.94 0.29 122.48
N LEU A 493 4.88 1.20 122.71
CA LEU A 493 5.32 2.29 121.83
C LEU A 493 6.33 1.84 120.74
N ASP A 494 5.97 0.90 119.86
CA ASP A 494 6.94 0.37 118.85
C ASP A 494 6.50 0.46 117.37
N GLU A 495 5.21 0.60 117.04
CA GLU A 495 4.77 0.58 115.62
C GLU A 495 5.11 1.84 114.80
N LEU A 496 5.39 2.99 115.44
CA LEU A 496 5.53 4.26 114.73
C LEU A 496 6.86 4.39 113.97
N CYS A 497 7.96 3.86 114.53
CA CYS A 497 9.29 3.98 113.92
C CYS A 497 9.37 3.30 112.54
N MET A 498 8.88 2.06 112.44
CA MET A 498 8.89 1.29 111.19
C MET A 498 7.96 1.86 110.11
N LYS A 499 6.90 2.60 110.49
CA LYS A 499 6.00 3.26 109.53
C LYS A 499 6.61 4.54 108.94
N GLU A 500 7.45 5.24 109.69
CA GLU A 500 8.13 6.47 109.24
C GLU A 500 9.26 6.15 108.23
N GLU A 501 10.09 5.13 108.48
CA GLU A 501 11.10 4.69 107.51
C GLU A 501 10.47 4.12 106.22
N ALA A 502 9.37 3.37 106.35
CA ALA A 502 8.63 2.85 105.20
C ALA A 502 7.92 3.95 104.38
N LEU A 503 7.65 5.12 104.96
CA LEU A 503 7.19 6.30 104.20
C LEU A 503 8.35 6.94 103.43
N LYS A 504 9.48 7.20 104.08
CA LYS A 504 10.69 7.72 103.41
C LYS A 504 11.11 6.89 102.19
N GLN A 505 11.13 5.57 102.30
CA GLN A 505 11.48 4.70 101.17
C GLN A 505 10.46 4.75 100.02
N ARG A 506 9.19 5.07 100.29
CA ARG A 506 8.20 5.33 99.22
C ARG A 506 8.37 6.71 98.60
N ASP A 507 8.65 7.74 99.40
CA ASP A 507 8.88 9.09 98.88
C ASP A 507 10.16 9.16 98.02
N GLU A 508 11.22 8.44 98.42
CA GLU A 508 12.43 8.25 97.62
C GLU A 508 12.13 7.48 96.32
N MET A 509 11.34 6.40 96.38
CA MET A 509 10.93 5.64 95.19
C MET A 509 10.05 6.46 94.24
N VAL A 510 9.11 7.26 94.77
CA VAL A 510 8.28 8.19 93.98
C VAL A 510 9.14 9.29 93.37
N SER A 511 10.14 9.82 94.08
CA SER A 511 11.10 10.77 93.53
C SER A 511 11.90 10.19 92.37
N CYS A 512 12.42 8.96 92.51
CA CYS A 512 13.11 8.24 91.42
C CYS A 512 12.20 8.01 90.21
N LEU A 513 10.94 7.58 90.43
CA LEU A 513 9.97 7.35 89.34
C LEU A 513 9.54 8.65 88.65
N LEU A 514 9.44 9.77 89.38
CA LEU A 514 9.23 11.10 88.79
C LEU A 514 10.45 11.54 87.97
N GLU A 515 11.67 11.29 88.45
CA GLU A 515 12.89 11.63 87.72
C GLU A 515 13.08 10.75 86.47
N GLU A 516 12.73 9.46 86.52
CA GLU A 516 12.64 8.60 85.33
C GLU A 516 11.55 9.06 84.36
N LEU A 517 10.36 9.45 84.84
CA LEU A 517 9.29 9.96 83.98
C LEU A 517 9.68 11.30 83.32
N VAL A 518 10.47 12.14 83.98
CA VAL A 518 11.08 13.34 83.39
C VAL A 518 12.13 12.94 82.33
N LYS A 519 13.04 12.00 82.62
CA LYS A 519 14.03 11.50 81.65
C LYS A 519 13.38 10.88 80.41
N VAL A 520 12.30 10.10 80.58
CA VAL A 520 11.52 9.51 79.48
C VAL A 520 10.81 10.59 78.66
N ARG A 521 10.21 11.60 79.31
CA ARG A 521 9.60 12.74 78.58
C ARG A 521 10.63 13.58 77.82
N GLN A 522 11.80 13.78 78.40
CA GLN A 522 12.88 14.49 77.72
C GLN A 522 13.43 13.66 76.54
N SER A 523 13.66 12.36 76.72
CA SER A 523 14.07 11.46 75.63
C SER A 523 13.02 11.38 74.52
N LEU A 524 11.72 11.44 74.87
CA LEU A 524 10.63 11.51 73.90
C LEU A 524 10.69 12.82 73.09
N ALA A 525 10.82 13.96 73.76
CA ALA A 525 10.96 15.27 73.09
C ALA A 525 12.21 15.34 72.20
N GLU A 526 13.35 14.82 72.67
CA GLU A 526 14.58 14.69 71.87
C GLU A 526 14.38 13.78 70.66
N SER A 527 13.55 12.71 70.77
CA SER A 527 13.19 11.85 69.64
C SER A 527 12.22 12.53 68.66
N GLU A 528 11.26 13.32 69.14
CA GLU A 528 10.35 14.10 68.31
C GLU A 528 11.07 15.21 67.53
N ASP A 529 12.03 15.89 68.15
CA ASP A 529 12.87 16.89 67.50
C ASP A 529 13.84 16.25 66.49
N GLN A 530 14.38 15.05 66.78
CA GLN A 530 15.12 14.25 65.79
C GLN A 530 14.23 13.84 64.61
N ILE A 531 13.00 13.37 64.85
CA ILE A 531 12.03 13.04 63.80
C ILE A 531 11.66 14.28 62.97
N ARG A 532 11.50 15.46 63.59
CA ARG A 532 11.20 16.71 62.89
C ARG A 532 12.39 17.17 62.03
N SER A 533 13.61 17.04 62.55
CA SER A 533 14.86 17.29 61.82
C SER A 533 15.03 16.35 60.62
N LEU A 534 14.80 15.05 60.81
CA LEU A 534 14.87 14.04 59.75
C LEU A 534 13.78 14.24 58.69
N LYS A 535 12.56 14.64 59.08
CA LYS A 535 11.49 15.00 58.13
C LYS A 535 11.89 16.21 57.28
N GLY A 536 12.39 17.29 57.90
CA GLY A 536 12.91 18.44 57.15
C GLY A 536 14.07 18.06 56.22
N LYS A 537 14.95 17.15 56.63
CA LYS A 537 16.05 16.64 55.79
C LYS A 537 15.55 15.77 54.63
N ILE A 538 14.44 15.04 54.79
CA ILE A 538 13.78 14.30 53.71
C ILE A 538 13.12 15.28 52.73
N GLU A 539 12.42 16.30 53.24
CA GLU A 539 11.74 17.32 52.43
C GLU A 539 12.74 18.14 51.58
N GLU A 540 13.86 18.55 52.17
CA GLU A 540 15.02 19.15 51.49
C GLU A 540 15.61 18.23 50.41
N LEU A 541 15.81 16.94 50.72
CA LEU A 541 16.29 15.94 49.75
C LEU A 541 15.26 15.62 48.65
N GLU A 542 13.95 15.82 48.90
CA GLU A 542 12.90 15.66 47.90
C GLU A 542 12.79 16.89 46.98
N GLU A 543 13.04 18.11 47.49
CA GLU A 543 13.21 19.30 46.65
C GLU A 543 14.50 19.25 45.81
N ASP A 544 15.64 18.83 46.38
CA ASP A 544 16.88 18.57 45.64
C ASP A 544 16.65 17.52 44.53
N LYS A 545 15.95 16.42 44.86
CA LYS A 545 15.61 15.35 43.90
C LYS A 545 14.58 15.77 42.86
N LYS A 546 13.73 16.75 43.16
CA LYS A 546 12.77 17.37 42.23
C LYS A 546 13.49 18.33 41.28
N THR A 547 14.33 19.22 41.80
CA THR A 547 15.14 20.13 40.96
C THR A 547 16.10 19.35 40.05
N LEU A 548 16.73 18.27 40.54
CA LEU A 548 17.51 17.32 39.73
C LEU A 548 16.69 16.56 38.66
N ARG A 549 15.35 16.52 38.77
CA ARG A 549 14.45 15.96 37.75
C ARG A 549 13.92 17.02 36.78
N GLU A 550 13.80 18.27 37.23
CA GLU A 550 13.44 19.42 36.39
C GLU A 550 14.64 19.89 35.54
N THR A 551 15.89 19.69 36.01
CA THR A 551 17.09 19.77 35.16
C THR A 551 17.20 18.53 34.28
N THR A 552 16.72 18.61 33.04
CA THR A 552 16.78 17.52 32.05
C THR A 552 18.23 17.04 31.80
N PRO A 553 18.57 15.76 32.06
CA PRO A 553 19.93 15.22 31.85
C PRO A 553 20.22 14.82 30.39
N ASP A 554 19.57 15.46 29.42
CA ASP A 554 19.62 15.12 27.99
C ASP A 554 20.31 16.21 27.15
N ASN A 555 21.63 16.32 27.33
CA ASN A 555 22.51 16.88 26.29
C ASN A 555 23.95 16.37 26.45
N SER A 556 24.45 16.30 27.69
CA SER A 556 25.79 15.79 27.98
C SER A 556 25.96 14.30 27.66
N VAL A 557 24.99 13.44 27.97
CA VAL A 557 25.10 11.99 27.73
C VAL A 557 25.10 11.68 26.23
N ALA A 558 24.26 12.36 25.43
CA ALA A 558 24.26 12.24 23.97
C ALA A 558 25.59 12.75 23.37
N HIS A 559 26.02 13.96 23.75
CA HIS A 559 27.29 14.54 23.30
C HIS A 559 28.50 13.65 23.64
N LEU A 560 28.53 13.04 24.84
CA LEU A 560 29.60 12.13 25.25
C LEU A 560 29.54 10.77 24.51
N GLN A 561 28.36 10.31 24.08
CA GLN A 561 28.24 9.13 23.22
C GLN A 561 28.72 9.44 21.80
N ASP A 562 28.35 10.59 21.23
CA ASP A 562 28.82 11.03 19.91
C ASP A 562 30.32 11.33 19.91
N GLU A 563 30.87 11.97 20.94
CA GLU A 563 32.31 12.16 21.13
C GLU A 563 33.05 10.83 21.30
N LEU A 564 32.47 9.85 22.00
CA LEU A 564 33.06 8.52 22.13
C LEU A 564 33.09 7.77 20.79
N ILE A 565 32.05 7.91 19.96
CA ILE A 565 32.01 7.37 18.59
C ILE A 565 33.04 8.08 17.71
N ALA A 566 33.10 9.42 17.73
CA ALA A 566 34.08 10.21 16.99
C ALA A 566 35.53 10.03 17.47
N SER A 567 35.73 9.68 18.75
CA SER A 567 37.04 9.29 19.30
C SER A 567 37.46 7.92 18.78
N LYS A 568 36.57 6.91 18.82
CA LYS A 568 36.83 5.56 18.29
C LYS A 568 37.03 5.53 16.78
N LEU A 569 36.36 6.39 16.02
CA LEU A 569 36.63 6.55 14.58
C LEU A 569 38.05 7.07 14.33
N ARG A 570 38.47 8.14 15.03
CA ARG A 570 39.85 8.66 14.93
C ARG A 570 40.90 7.66 15.40
N GLU A 571 40.62 6.88 16.44
CA GLU A 571 41.48 5.78 16.89
C GLU A 571 41.60 4.68 15.82
N ALA A 572 40.49 4.31 15.17
CA ALA A 572 40.49 3.34 14.08
C ALA A 572 41.28 3.85 12.86
N GLU A 573 41.07 5.09 12.43
CA GLU A 573 41.80 5.74 11.32
C GLU A 573 43.31 5.86 11.63
N ALA A 574 43.67 6.23 12.86
CA ALA A 574 45.06 6.23 13.33
C ALA A 574 45.66 4.81 13.32
N SER A 575 44.92 3.79 13.77
CA SER A 575 45.40 2.40 13.76
C SER A 575 45.63 1.86 12.34
N LEU A 576 44.81 2.29 11.37
CA LEU A 576 44.85 1.85 9.98
C LEU A 576 45.99 2.54 9.22
N SER A 577 46.14 3.86 9.38
CA SER A 577 47.30 4.60 8.83
C SER A 577 48.64 4.15 9.44
N LEU A 578 48.68 3.77 10.72
CA LEU A 578 49.88 3.19 11.35
C LEU A 578 50.16 1.76 10.84
N LYS A 579 49.13 1.02 10.42
CA LYS A 579 49.29 -0.28 9.73
C LYS A 579 49.85 -0.11 8.31
N ASP A 580 49.34 0.84 7.55
CA ASP A 580 49.85 1.17 6.21
C ASP A 580 51.29 1.69 6.28
N LEU A 581 51.62 2.53 7.28
CA LEU A 581 52.99 3.00 7.52
C LEU A 581 53.94 1.83 7.86
N LYS A 582 53.49 0.87 8.69
CA LYS A 582 54.25 -0.36 8.96
C LYS A 582 54.48 -1.18 7.70
N GLN A 583 53.46 -1.33 6.84
CA GLN A 583 53.63 -1.99 5.54
C GLN A 583 54.63 -1.22 4.66
N ARG A 584 54.59 0.12 4.64
CA ARG A 584 55.56 0.97 3.90
C ARG A 584 56.99 0.77 4.36
N VAL A 585 57.22 0.72 5.67
CA VAL A 585 58.53 0.43 6.27
C VAL A 585 58.98 -1.00 5.93
N GLN A 586 58.05 -1.96 5.88
CA GLN A 586 58.34 -3.34 5.51
C GLN A 586 58.68 -3.47 4.00
N GLU A 587 57.94 -2.78 3.12
CA GLU A 587 58.23 -2.65 1.69
C GLU A 587 59.64 -2.07 1.48
N LEU A 588 59.94 -0.91 2.09
CA LEU A 588 61.26 -0.27 2.04
C LEU A 588 62.37 -1.17 2.62
N SER A 589 62.10 -1.90 3.71
CA SER A 589 63.06 -2.85 4.28
C SER A 589 63.40 -3.99 3.29
N THR A 590 62.40 -4.53 2.56
CA THR A 590 62.68 -5.54 1.51
C THR A 590 63.32 -4.96 0.24
N GLN A 591 63.16 -3.66 -0.02
CA GLN A 591 63.88 -2.98 -1.11
C GLN A 591 65.34 -2.74 -0.72
N TRP A 592 65.59 -2.28 0.51
CA TRP A 592 66.94 -2.14 1.06
C TRP A 592 67.66 -3.49 1.14
N GLN A 593 67.00 -4.57 1.58
CA GLN A 593 67.57 -5.91 1.55
C GLN A 593 67.88 -6.40 0.13
N ARG A 594 67.07 -6.05 -0.88
CA ARG A 594 67.43 -6.31 -2.29
C ARG A 594 68.67 -5.53 -2.71
N GLN A 595 68.73 -4.22 -2.48
CA GLN A 595 69.91 -3.41 -2.83
C GLN A 595 71.18 -3.89 -2.12
N LEU A 596 71.08 -4.30 -0.85
CA LEU A 596 72.21 -4.84 -0.10
C LEU A 596 72.65 -6.22 -0.63
N GLN A 597 71.73 -7.00 -1.21
CA GLN A 597 72.00 -8.30 -1.83
C GLN A 597 72.48 -8.16 -3.29
N GLU A 598 72.07 -7.11 -3.99
CA GLU A 598 72.59 -6.69 -5.31
C GLU A 598 74.02 -6.16 -5.18
N GLN A 599 74.29 -5.22 -4.27
CA GLN A 599 75.65 -4.75 -3.97
C GLN A 599 76.58 -5.89 -3.51
N ARG A 600 76.04 -6.90 -2.81
CA ARG A 600 76.80 -8.09 -2.39
C ARG A 600 77.07 -9.07 -3.54
N ASN A 601 76.30 -9.02 -4.62
CA ASN A 601 76.58 -9.75 -5.86
C ASN A 601 77.57 -8.98 -6.76
N ASP A 602 77.45 -7.65 -6.87
CA ASP A 602 78.38 -6.79 -7.62
C ASP A 602 79.81 -6.84 -7.05
N HIS A 603 79.96 -7.10 -5.75
CA HIS A 603 81.28 -7.19 -5.10
C HIS A 603 82.10 -8.46 -5.45
N ASN A 604 81.74 -9.20 -6.50
CA ASN A 604 82.38 -10.46 -6.89
C ASN A 604 82.74 -10.57 -8.38
N SER A 605 83.07 -9.45 -9.04
CA SER A 605 83.77 -9.44 -10.35
C SER A 605 84.70 -8.23 -10.53
N HIS A 606 85.91 -8.46 -11.05
CA HIS A 606 87.02 -7.51 -11.22
C HIS A 606 87.24 -7.16 -12.73
N PRO A 607 88.16 -6.25 -13.13
CA PRO A 607 88.42 -4.87 -12.68
C PRO A 607 88.64 -3.91 -13.90
N VAL A 608 89.79 -3.20 -13.99
CA VAL A 608 90.41 -2.40 -15.09
C VAL A 608 89.72 -1.10 -15.59
N ASP A 609 90.41 0.03 -15.85
CA ASP A 609 91.74 0.52 -15.38
C ASP A 609 91.95 2.05 -15.67
N SER A 610 93.09 2.60 -15.23
CA SER A 610 93.79 3.80 -15.75
C SER A 610 93.29 5.23 -15.41
N THR A 611 93.67 5.69 -14.20
CA THR A 611 94.53 6.88 -13.91
C THR A 611 94.91 7.87 -15.04
N PRO A 612 95.18 9.19 -14.76
CA PRO A 612 96.37 9.53 -13.95
C PRO A 612 96.47 10.88 -13.19
N LYS A 613 97.55 10.93 -12.36
CA LYS A 613 98.31 12.09 -11.80
C LYS A 613 98.11 12.49 -10.33
N LYS A 614 98.72 11.70 -9.43
CA LYS A 614 99.39 12.25 -8.24
C LYS A 614 100.67 12.97 -8.69
N LEU A 615 100.89 14.23 -8.29
CA LEU A 615 102.17 14.93 -8.50
C LEU A 615 102.42 16.09 -7.51
N LEU A 616 102.06 15.94 -6.22
CA LEU A 616 102.41 16.95 -5.20
C LEU A 616 102.57 16.43 -3.75
N THR A 617 102.75 15.12 -3.55
CA THR A 617 102.81 14.51 -2.20
C THR A 617 103.86 13.40 -2.12
N ASN A 618 105.14 13.78 -2.23
CA ASN A 618 106.26 12.92 -1.83
C ASN A 618 107.52 13.73 -1.46
N LEU A 619 107.32 14.78 -0.65
CA LEU A 619 108.41 15.61 -0.08
C LEU A 619 108.27 15.84 1.45
N PHE A 620 107.39 15.10 2.11
CA PHE A 620 107.27 15.07 3.57
C PHE A 620 107.20 13.63 4.08
N ASP A 621 108.33 13.11 4.51
CA ASP A 621 108.39 11.89 5.31
C ASP A 621 107.88 12.19 6.73
N SER A 622 106.59 12.01 6.95
CA SER A 622 105.98 12.02 8.28
C SER A 622 104.70 11.18 8.29
N SER A 623 104.85 9.88 8.54
CA SER A 623 103.77 8.87 8.51
C SER A 623 102.64 9.04 9.54
N LYS A 624 102.54 10.19 10.22
CA LYS A 624 101.47 10.57 11.14
C LYS A 624 100.65 11.80 10.71
N SER A 625 101.14 12.61 9.77
CA SER A 625 100.41 13.83 9.33
C SER A 625 99.23 13.48 8.43
N ASN A 626 99.44 12.56 7.48
CA ASN A 626 98.42 12.12 6.53
C ASN A 626 97.23 11.42 7.22
N GLU A 627 97.48 10.61 8.26
CA GLU A 627 96.42 9.89 9.00
C GLU A 627 95.51 10.87 9.79
N HIS A 628 96.08 11.93 10.36
CA HIS A 628 95.28 12.98 11.01
C HIS A 628 94.53 13.87 10.01
N ALA A 629 95.13 14.17 8.85
CA ALA A 629 94.44 14.90 7.78
C ALA A 629 93.23 14.12 7.25
N GLN A 630 93.39 12.80 7.01
CA GLN A 630 92.29 11.93 6.57
C GLN A 630 91.18 11.83 7.63
N LYS A 631 91.51 11.69 8.92
CA LYS A 631 90.49 11.69 9.99
C LYS A 631 89.72 13.00 10.08
N LEU A 632 90.39 14.15 9.91
CA LEU A 632 89.71 15.46 9.85
C LEU A 632 88.83 15.60 8.59
N GLU A 633 89.23 15.02 7.47
CA GLU A 633 88.42 14.99 6.24
C GLU A 633 87.18 14.07 6.39
N GLU A 634 87.32 12.93 7.06
CA GLU A 634 86.21 12.02 7.42
C GLU A 634 85.25 12.65 8.46
N GLU A 635 85.77 13.33 9.48
CA GLU A 635 84.96 14.08 10.46
C GLU A 635 84.20 15.25 9.79
N LEU A 636 84.82 15.94 8.84
CA LEU A 636 84.21 17.02 8.05
C LEU A 636 83.17 16.48 7.05
N MET A 637 83.43 15.34 6.41
CA MET A 637 82.45 14.65 5.56
C MET A 637 81.25 14.16 6.37
N THR A 638 81.46 13.53 7.53
CA THR A 638 80.36 13.03 8.37
C THR A 638 79.59 14.13 9.09
N THR A 639 80.18 15.31 9.35
CA THR A 639 79.41 16.48 9.80
C THR A 639 78.61 17.10 8.66
N ARG A 640 79.15 17.21 7.44
CA ARG A 640 78.38 17.64 6.25
C ARG A 640 77.23 16.69 5.90
N ILE A 641 77.40 15.38 6.08
CA ILE A 641 76.31 14.41 5.89
C ILE A 641 75.19 14.68 6.91
N ARG A 642 75.51 14.84 8.20
CA ARG A 642 74.50 15.18 9.24
C ARG A 642 73.85 16.55 9.03
N GLU A 643 74.60 17.53 8.53
CA GLU A 643 74.05 18.84 8.14
C GLU A 643 73.10 18.71 6.95
N MET A 644 73.43 17.90 5.94
CA MET A 644 72.53 17.62 4.82
C MET A 644 71.29 16.84 5.26
N GLU A 645 71.44 15.81 6.10
CA GLU A 645 70.36 14.99 6.67
C GLU A 645 69.36 15.87 7.42
N THR A 646 69.82 16.68 8.38
CA THR A 646 68.96 17.61 9.13
C THR A 646 68.37 18.72 8.23
N LEU A 647 69.05 19.16 7.18
CA LEU A 647 68.50 20.07 6.17
C LEU A 647 67.46 19.40 5.24
N THR A 648 67.50 18.08 5.05
CA THR A 648 66.43 17.33 4.37
C THR A 648 65.23 17.10 5.29
N GLU A 649 65.44 16.67 6.54
CA GLU A 649 64.39 16.55 7.55
C GLU A 649 63.63 17.88 7.74
N LEU A 650 64.35 19.01 7.83
CA LEU A 650 63.74 20.34 7.94
C LEU A 650 62.89 20.72 6.72
N LYS A 651 63.26 20.28 5.51
CA LYS A 651 62.47 20.51 4.29
C LYS A 651 61.22 19.62 4.27
N GLU A 652 61.34 18.35 4.66
CA GLU A 652 60.21 17.42 4.74
C GLU A 652 59.20 17.86 5.81
N LEU A 653 59.67 18.25 7.01
CA LEU A 653 58.83 18.83 8.04
C LEU A 653 58.14 20.11 7.56
N ARG A 654 58.84 21.00 6.85
CA ARG A 654 58.23 22.22 6.29
C ARG A 654 57.17 21.92 5.22
N LEU A 655 57.39 20.92 4.37
CA LEU A 655 56.37 20.45 3.42
C LEU A 655 55.17 19.84 4.15
N LYS A 656 55.39 19.06 5.21
CA LYS A 656 54.31 18.48 6.03
C LYS A 656 53.50 19.54 6.76
N VAL A 657 54.13 20.60 7.26
CA VAL A 657 53.43 21.77 7.83
C VAL A 657 52.54 22.43 6.77
N MET A 658 53.06 22.72 5.58
CA MET A 658 52.25 23.30 4.49
C MET A 658 51.08 22.38 4.08
N GLU A 659 51.29 21.07 4.02
CA GLU A 659 50.23 20.10 3.74
C GLU A 659 49.13 20.17 4.81
N LEU A 660 49.50 20.13 6.10
CA LEU A 660 48.56 20.24 7.23
C LEU A 660 47.83 21.59 7.26
N GLU A 661 48.52 22.70 6.97
CA GLU A 661 47.89 24.03 6.83
C GLU A 661 46.83 24.03 5.72
N THR A 662 47.11 23.44 4.55
CA THR A 662 46.11 23.31 3.48
C THR A 662 44.97 22.37 3.86
N GLN A 663 45.23 21.27 4.59
CA GLN A 663 44.21 20.34 5.06
C GLN A 663 43.27 20.99 6.07
N VAL A 664 43.81 21.79 7.00
CA VAL A 664 43.02 22.60 7.95
C VAL A 664 42.19 23.64 7.22
N GLN A 665 42.78 24.35 6.25
CA GLN A 665 42.06 25.36 5.45
C GLN A 665 40.93 24.74 4.61
N VAL A 666 41.12 23.56 4.02
CA VAL A 666 40.05 22.82 3.33
C VAL A 666 38.96 22.38 4.31
N SER A 667 39.33 21.83 5.47
CA SER A 667 38.38 21.38 6.50
C SER A 667 37.53 22.54 7.04
N THR A 668 38.15 23.70 7.28
CA THR A 668 37.46 24.92 7.76
C THR A 668 36.49 25.47 6.72
N ASN A 669 36.87 25.47 5.43
CA ASN A 669 35.97 25.85 4.35
C ASN A 669 34.81 24.85 4.16
N GLN A 670 35.04 23.56 4.40
CA GLN A 670 33.99 22.55 4.32
C GLN A 670 33.00 22.68 5.48
N LEU A 671 33.49 22.90 6.71
CA LEU A 671 32.64 23.17 7.88
C LEU A 671 31.78 24.43 7.65
N ARG A 672 32.37 25.52 7.14
CA ARG A 672 31.63 26.77 6.87
C ARG A 672 30.50 26.59 5.85
N ARG A 673 30.69 25.73 4.83
CA ARG A 673 29.62 25.35 3.89
C ARG A 673 28.51 24.56 4.57
N GLN A 674 28.88 23.62 5.45
CA GLN A 674 27.91 22.85 6.23
C GLN A 674 27.14 23.75 7.21
N ASP A 675 27.74 24.79 7.77
CA ASP A 675 27.04 25.80 8.58
C ASP A 675 26.08 26.66 7.74
N GLU A 676 26.49 27.08 6.54
CA GLU A 676 25.64 27.79 5.58
C GLU A 676 24.43 26.94 5.13
N GLU A 677 24.65 25.65 4.84
CA GLU A 677 23.61 24.68 4.51
C GLU A 677 22.68 24.40 5.70
N ASN A 678 23.23 24.18 6.90
CA ASN A 678 22.44 23.99 8.13
C ASN A 678 21.59 25.22 8.46
N LYS A 679 22.11 26.44 8.25
CA LYS A 679 21.34 27.68 8.42
C LYS A 679 20.17 27.74 7.44
N LYS A 680 20.40 27.45 6.17
CA LYS A 680 19.35 27.39 5.14
C LYS A 680 18.29 26.34 5.45
N LEU A 681 18.68 25.15 5.91
CA LEU A 681 17.75 24.10 6.35
C LEU A 681 16.91 24.50 7.58
N ARG A 682 17.49 25.26 8.53
CA ARG A 682 16.75 25.81 9.67
C ARG A 682 15.71 26.86 9.24
N GLU A 683 16.09 27.75 8.33
CA GLU A 683 15.16 28.76 7.75
C GLU A 683 14.04 28.08 6.96
N GLU A 684 14.35 27.07 6.13
CA GLU A 684 13.34 26.29 5.41
C GLU A 684 12.39 25.56 6.37
N LEU A 685 12.92 24.92 7.41
CA LEU A 685 12.14 24.26 8.47
C LEU A 685 11.23 25.25 9.22
N GLU A 686 11.71 26.44 9.57
CA GLU A 686 10.89 27.46 10.22
C GLU A 686 9.72 27.91 9.31
N THR A 687 9.97 28.10 8.00
CA THR A 687 8.87 28.38 7.07
C THR A 687 7.94 27.19 6.85
N ALA A 688 8.39 25.95 7.04
CA ALA A 688 7.51 24.78 7.01
C ALA A 688 6.57 24.76 8.23
N LEU A 689 7.12 24.98 9.43
CA LEU A 689 6.39 25.03 10.70
C LEU A 689 5.36 26.17 10.77
N THR A 690 5.62 27.32 10.13
CA THR A 690 4.60 28.40 10.04
C THR A 690 3.46 28.03 9.11
N ARG A 691 3.73 27.45 7.93
CA ARG A 691 2.70 26.93 7.02
C ARG A 691 1.88 25.80 7.66
N GLU A 692 2.51 24.91 8.42
CA GLU A 692 1.83 23.86 9.17
C GLU A 692 0.85 24.45 10.19
N LYS A 693 1.30 25.43 11.00
CA LYS A 693 0.44 26.14 11.96
C LYS A 693 -0.74 26.86 11.29
N GLU A 694 -0.53 27.48 10.15
CA GLU A 694 -1.62 28.06 9.35
C GLU A 694 -2.63 27.01 8.88
N MET A 695 -2.17 25.87 8.37
CA MET A 695 -3.05 24.81 7.90
C MET A 695 -3.80 24.12 9.05
N ALA A 696 -3.16 23.95 10.21
CA ALA A 696 -3.79 23.45 11.43
C ALA A 696 -4.85 24.43 11.98
N ASN A 697 -4.63 25.75 11.86
CA ASN A 697 -5.63 26.76 12.18
C ASN A 697 -6.83 26.67 11.21
N LYS A 698 -6.58 26.61 9.90
CA LYS A 698 -7.63 26.45 8.87
C LYS A 698 -8.43 25.16 9.06
N ALA A 699 -7.79 24.06 9.46
CA ALA A 699 -8.46 22.79 9.78
C ALA A 699 -9.39 22.93 10.99
N ARG A 700 -8.93 23.58 12.08
CA ARG A 700 -9.79 23.87 13.26
C ARG A 700 -10.97 24.77 12.90
N GLU A 701 -10.78 25.79 12.06
CA GLU A 701 -11.90 26.62 11.57
C GLU A 701 -12.95 25.81 10.81
N GLN A 702 -12.54 24.89 9.91
CA GLN A 702 -13.51 24.04 9.19
C GLN A 702 -14.20 23.04 10.13
N GLN A 703 -13.50 22.52 11.14
CA GLN A 703 -14.10 21.65 12.16
C GLN A 703 -15.18 22.39 12.97
N HIS A 704 -14.94 23.63 13.38
CA HIS A 704 -15.97 24.46 14.02
C HIS A 704 -17.17 24.72 13.10
N ARG A 705 -16.94 25.12 11.85
CA ARG A 705 -18.02 25.33 10.86
C ARG A 705 -18.84 24.07 10.60
N TYR A 706 -18.21 22.90 10.57
CA TYR A 706 -18.90 21.62 10.46
C TYR A 706 -19.78 21.36 11.69
N SER A 707 -19.25 21.58 12.90
CA SER A 707 -20.01 21.40 14.14
C SER A 707 -21.21 22.37 14.24
N ASP A 708 -21.06 23.61 13.78
CA ASP A 708 -22.16 24.60 13.69
C ASP A 708 -23.26 24.15 12.72
N LEU A 709 -22.86 23.61 11.55
CA LEU A 709 -23.80 23.06 10.56
C LEU A 709 -24.51 21.81 11.09
N GLU A 710 -23.80 20.93 11.79
CA GLU A 710 -24.38 19.74 12.42
C GLU A 710 -25.40 20.10 13.51
N SER A 711 -25.13 21.15 14.30
CA SER A 711 -26.12 21.69 15.25
C SER A 711 -27.36 22.20 14.54
N ARG A 712 -27.19 23.08 13.53
CA ARG A 712 -28.33 23.63 12.77
C ARG A 712 -29.18 22.54 12.12
N MET A 713 -28.56 21.50 11.57
CA MET A 713 -29.29 20.36 11.00
C MET A 713 -30.11 19.60 12.05
N LYS A 714 -29.59 19.46 13.28
CA LYS A 714 -30.34 18.86 14.41
C LYS A 714 -31.48 19.77 14.87
N ASP A 715 -31.25 21.08 14.92
CA ASP A 715 -32.27 22.08 15.26
C ASP A 715 -33.39 22.11 14.21
N GLU A 716 -33.07 22.07 12.92
CA GLU A 716 -34.02 21.98 11.81
C GLU A 716 -34.84 20.67 11.87
N LEU A 717 -34.18 19.53 12.11
CA LEU A 717 -34.85 18.23 12.28
C LEU A 717 -35.79 18.23 13.49
N MET A 718 -35.38 18.85 14.60
CA MET A 718 -36.23 19.01 15.79
C MET A 718 -37.43 19.91 15.49
N ASN A 719 -37.25 21.02 14.77
CA ASN A 719 -38.34 21.90 14.33
C ASN A 719 -39.33 21.20 13.38
N VAL A 720 -38.87 20.35 12.47
CA VAL A 720 -39.75 19.51 11.63
C VAL A 720 -40.53 18.51 12.48
N LYS A 721 -39.88 17.87 13.46
CA LYS A 721 -40.54 16.93 14.38
C LYS A 721 -41.61 17.60 15.24
N ILE A 722 -41.34 18.82 15.75
CA ILE A 722 -42.31 19.64 16.50
C ILE A 722 -43.54 19.94 15.63
N LYS A 723 -43.33 20.46 14.41
CA LYS A 723 -44.43 20.74 13.46
C LYS A 723 -45.26 19.51 13.11
N PHE A 724 -44.62 18.34 12.98
CA PHE A 724 -45.34 17.08 12.78
C PHE A 724 -46.19 16.69 13.99
N THR A 725 -45.69 16.90 15.23
CA THR A 725 -46.50 16.67 16.43
C THR A 725 -47.65 17.66 16.59
N GLU A 726 -47.46 18.94 16.25
CA GLU A 726 -48.53 19.97 16.21
C GLU A 726 -49.62 19.61 15.17
N GLN A 727 -49.22 19.17 13.98
CA GLN A 727 -50.15 18.69 12.95
C GLN A 727 -50.89 17.42 13.40
N SER A 728 -50.20 16.48 14.06
CA SER A 728 -50.83 15.27 14.61
C SER A 728 -51.86 15.61 15.71
N GLN A 729 -51.55 16.57 16.59
CA GLN A 729 -52.47 17.06 17.61
C GLN A 729 -53.70 17.73 16.99
N THR A 730 -53.53 18.67 16.05
CA THR A 730 -54.68 19.34 15.40
C THR A 730 -55.56 18.36 14.62
N VAL A 731 -54.99 17.29 14.03
CA VAL A 731 -55.76 16.19 13.42
C VAL A 731 -56.52 15.37 14.48
N ALA A 732 -55.99 15.18 15.69
CA ALA A 732 -56.71 14.53 16.78
C ALA A 732 -57.87 15.39 17.32
N GLU A 733 -57.64 16.70 17.50
CA GLU A 733 -58.66 17.68 17.91
C GLU A 733 -59.81 17.76 16.89
N LEU A 734 -59.49 17.83 15.59
CA LEU A 734 -60.50 17.80 14.52
C LEU A 734 -61.29 16.49 14.49
N LYS A 735 -60.65 15.33 14.71
CA LYS A 735 -61.36 14.04 14.83
C LYS A 735 -62.30 14.02 16.04
N GLN A 736 -61.91 14.62 17.16
CA GLN A 736 -62.75 14.71 18.36
C GLN A 736 -63.98 15.59 18.10
N GLU A 737 -63.82 16.73 17.43
CA GLU A 737 -64.96 17.61 17.10
C GLU A 737 -65.87 17.00 16.03
N ILE A 738 -65.33 16.29 15.03
CA ILE A 738 -66.13 15.50 14.08
C ILE A 738 -66.98 14.48 14.84
N SER A 739 -66.39 13.69 15.75
CA SER A 739 -67.13 12.72 16.55
C SER A 739 -68.21 13.37 17.44
N ARG A 740 -67.93 14.55 18.01
CA ARG A 740 -68.92 15.33 18.78
C ARG A 740 -70.07 15.87 17.92
N LEU A 741 -69.81 16.18 16.65
CA LEU A 741 -70.84 16.57 15.69
C LEU A 741 -71.64 15.36 15.20
N GLU A 742 -71.02 14.19 15.05
CA GLU A 742 -71.69 12.92 14.72
C GLU A 742 -72.65 12.47 15.84
N THR A 743 -72.22 12.52 17.12
CA THR A 743 -73.12 12.23 18.25
C THR A 743 -74.27 13.23 18.31
N LYS A 744 -73.99 14.54 18.16
CA LYS A 744 -75.04 15.57 18.17
C LYS A 744 -76.01 15.43 16.98
N ASN A 745 -75.53 15.03 15.81
CA ASN A 745 -76.40 14.75 14.66
C ASN A 745 -77.30 13.54 14.92
N SER A 746 -76.77 12.51 15.58
CA SER A 746 -77.53 11.33 16.03
C SER A 746 -78.59 11.69 17.08
N GLU A 747 -78.26 12.58 18.03
CA GLU A 747 -79.21 13.15 19.00
C GLU A 747 -80.34 13.93 18.31
N MET A 748 -80.03 14.79 17.34
CA MET A 748 -81.03 15.55 16.59
C MET A 748 -81.93 14.66 15.72
N LEU A 749 -81.39 13.59 15.13
CA LEU A 749 -82.18 12.60 14.40
C LEU A 749 -83.14 11.87 15.33
N ALA A 750 -82.67 11.40 16.49
CA ALA A 750 -83.52 10.77 17.50
C ALA A 750 -84.59 11.72 18.06
N GLU A 751 -84.28 13.01 18.26
CA GLU A 751 -85.27 14.02 18.64
C GLU A 751 -86.31 14.24 17.53
N GLY A 752 -85.88 14.24 16.26
CA GLY A 752 -86.76 14.32 15.09
C GLY A 752 -87.72 13.13 14.99
N GLU A 753 -87.21 11.92 15.19
CA GLU A 753 -88.04 10.70 15.25
C GLU A 753 -89.02 10.73 16.42
N LEU A 754 -88.59 11.14 17.62
CA LEU A 754 -89.47 11.30 18.79
C LEU A 754 -90.56 12.36 18.55
N ARG A 755 -90.24 13.47 17.86
CA ARG A 755 -91.23 14.48 17.43
C ARG A 755 -92.22 13.92 16.41
N SER A 756 -91.75 13.14 15.43
CA SER A 756 -92.65 12.46 14.47
C SER A 756 -93.60 11.48 15.17
N ASN A 757 -93.09 10.71 16.13
CA ASN A 757 -93.90 9.80 16.96
C ASN A 757 -94.91 10.55 17.85
N LEU A 758 -94.57 11.74 18.36
CA LEU A 758 -95.52 12.60 19.08
C LEU A 758 -96.62 13.13 18.15
N ASP A 759 -96.24 13.61 16.97
CA ASP A 759 -97.16 14.06 15.92
C ASP A 759 -98.10 12.93 15.45
N GLU A 760 -97.66 11.68 15.42
CA GLU A 760 -98.49 10.51 15.14
C GLU A 760 -99.36 10.09 16.33
N SER A 761 -98.83 10.15 17.56
CA SER A 761 -99.58 9.92 18.79
C SER A 761 -100.74 10.91 18.96
N ASP A 762 -100.51 12.19 18.65
CA ASP A 762 -101.53 13.24 18.69
C ASP A 762 -102.57 13.04 17.58
N LYS A 763 -102.18 12.65 16.36
CA LYS A 763 -103.13 12.22 15.31
C LYS A 763 -103.96 11.00 15.74
N VAL A 764 -103.36 10.05 16.46
CA VAL A 764 -104.06 8.88 17.02
C VAL A 764 -105.02 9.30 18.12
N ARG A 765 -104.68 10.26 18.99
CA ARG A 765 -105.60 10.84 19.99
C ARG A 765 -106.78 11.53 19.31
N ASP A 766 -106.51 12.39 18.32
CA ASP A 766 -107.53 13.06 17.50
C ASP A 766 -108.51 12.08 16.82
N LEU A 767 -108.02 10.92 16.40
CA LEU A 767 -108.84 9.84 15.85
C LEU A 767 -109.60 9.07 16.94
N GLN A 768 -109.02 8.87 18.12
CA GLN A 768 -109.71 8.28 19.27
C GLN A 768 -110.83 9.17 19.81
N ASP A 769 -110.62 10.50 19.84
CA ASP A 769 -111.63 11.48 20.25
C ASP A 769 -112.76 11.56 19.22
N LYS A 770 -112.45 11.59 17.91
CA LYS A 770 -113.48 11.46 16.85
C LYS A 770 -114.25 10.13 16.94
N ILE A 771 -113.59 9.04 17.34
CA ILE A 771 -114.25 7.75 17.62
C ILE A 771 -115.08 7.82 18.91
N ALA A 772 -114.69 8.62 19.92
CA ALA A 772 -115.47 8.84 21.13
C ALA A 772 -116.71 9.69 20.85
N ASP A 773 -116.61 10.75 20.06
CA ASP A 773 -117.73 11.56 19.59
C ASP A 773 -118.71 10.73 18.74
N LEU A 774 -118.21 9.97 17.76
CA LEU A 774 -119.05 9.06 16.97
C LEU A 774 -119.70 7.97 17.85
N LYS A 775 -119.04 7.49 18.90
CA LYS A 775 -119.65 6.59 19.89
C LYS A 775 -120.70 7.30 20.75
N ALA A 776 -120.49 8.55 21.13
CA ALA A 776 -121.43 9.35 21.90
C ALA A 776 -122.68 9.66 21.08
N GLU A 777 -122.51 10.05 19.82
CA GLU A 777 -123.59 10.26 18.84
C GLU A 777 -124.35 8.96 18.56
N LEU A 778 -123.66 7.83 18.34
CA LEU A 778 -124.29 6.50 18.21
C LEU A 778 -125.01 6.08 19.51
N THR A 779 -124.55 6.52 20.68
CA THR A 779 -125.21 6.30 21.98
C THR A 779 -126.45 7.19 22.16
N ALA A 780 -126.40 8.44 21.69
CA ALA A 780 -127.55 9.36 21.64
C ALA A 780 -128.60 8.94 20.59
N LEU A 781 -128.19 8.28 19.52
CA LEU A 781 -129.08 7.61 18.57
C LEU A 781 -129.69 6.34 19.20
N LYS A 782 -128.91 5.56 19.97
CA LYS A 782 -129.42 4.39 20.73
C LYS A 782 -130.45 4.76 21.80
N SER A 783 -130.32 5.90 22.47
CA SER A 783 -131.35 6.36 23.42
C SER A 783 -132.65 6.81 22.73
N ARG A 784 -132.66 6.91 21.39
CA ARG A 784 -133.80 7.33 20.57
C ARG A 784 -134.42 6.21 19.69
N GLY A 785 -134.21 4.93 20.02
CA GLY A 785 -135.26 3.91 19.81
C GLY A 785 -134.88 2.49 19.37
N LYS A 786 -135.52 1.52 20.05
CA LYS A 786 -135.87 0.12 19.64
C LYS A 786 -134.76 -0.91 19.34
N PHE A 787 -135.14 -2.17 19.51
CA PHE A 787 -134.34 -3.41 19.61
C PHE A 787 -134.16 -4.16 18.24
N LEU A 788 -133.30 -5.19 18.08
CA LEU A 788 -132.57 -5.99 19.10
C LEU A 788 -131.08 -6.33 18.77
N PRO A 789 -130.70 -7.23 17.82
CA PRO A 789 -129.61 -8.15 18.15
C PRO A 789 -128.40 -8.28 17.18
N SER A 790 -127.21 -8.30 17.78
CA SER A 790 -126.11 -9.28 17.61
C SER A 790 -125.88 -10.02 16.27
N THR A 791 -124.65 -9.90 15.73
CA THR A 791 -123.80 -11.08 15.44
C THR A 791 -122.30 -10.78 15.63
N LYS A 792 -121.50 -11.81 15.90
CA LYS A 792 -120.02 -11.76 16.00
C LYS A 792 -119.37 -12.24 14.69
N LEU A 793 -118.10 -11.88 14.46
CA LEU A 793 -117.09 -12.78 13.86
C LEU A 793 -115.66 -12.33 14.26
N ARG A 794 -114.62 -13.07 13.84
CA ARG A 794 -113.34 -13.23 14.60
C ARG A 794 -112.07 -13.17 13.72
N SER A 795 -110.92 -12.86 14.33
CA SER A 795 -109.56 -12.89 13.77
C SER A 795 -109.06 -14.30 13.38
N PRO A 796 -108.00 -14.40 12.54
CA PRO A 796 -106.59 -14.57 13.01
C PRO A 796 -105.55 -13.87 12.06
N SER A 797 -104.25 -14.22 11.98
CA SER A 797 -103.12 -14.14 12.95
C SER A 797 -101.78 -14.59 12.30
N ILE A 798 -100.68 -13.84 12.53
CA ILE A 798 -99.25 -14.22 12.76
C ILE A 798 -98.56 -15.35 11.93
N GLN A 799 -97.46 -14.98 11.22
CA GLN A 799 -96.14 -15.66 11.01
C GLN A 799 -95.28 -14.77 10.06
N SER A 800 -93.95 -14.81 9.87
CA SER A 800 -92.73 -15.51 10.41
C SER A 800 -91.57 -14.46 10.36
N ILE A 801 -90.45 -14.42 11.09
CA ILE A 801 -89.54 -15.38 11.77
C ILE A 801 -88.46 -16.04 10.86
N GLU A 802 -87.19 -15.66 11.13
CA GLU A 802 -85.84 -16.27 10.91
C GLU A 802 -85.32 -16.74 9.53
N SER A 803 -84.25 -16.08 9.03
CA SER A 803 -82.94 -16.69 8.65
C SER A 803 -81.95 -15.68 8.02
N ALA A 804 -80.75 -15.47 8.59
CA ALA A 804 -79.51 -14.98 7.90
C ALA A 804 -78.32 -14.73 8.88
N GLU A 805 -78.05 -15.61 9.84
CA GLU A 805 -77.03 -15.39 10.90
C GLU A 805 -75.58 -15.70 10.44
N SER A 806 -75.25 -15.42 9.17
CA SER A 806 -74.05 -15.95 8.49
C SER A 806 -72.88 -14.96 8.41
N ASP A 807 -73.15 -13.68 8.15
CA ASP A 807 -72.14 -12.73 7.65
C ASP A 807 -71.15 -12.24 8.73
N PHE A 808 -71.43 -12.50 10.01
CA PHE A 808 -70.66 -11.93 11.13
C PHE A 808 -69.32 -12.62 11.39
N ASN A 809 -69.18 -13.90 11.05
CA ASN A 809 -67.96 -14.68 11.33
C ASN A 809 -66.83 -14.44 10.34
N GLU A 810 -67.14 -14.14 9.07
CA GLU A 810 -66.13 -13.90 8.03
C GLU A 810 -65.37 -12.58 8.28
N LEU A 811 -66.10 -11.54 8.70
CA LEU A 811 -65.55 -10.22 9.04
C LEU A 811 -64.53 -10.25 10.21
N MET A 812 -64.66 -11.23 11.12
CA MET A 812 -63.79 -11.36 12.29
C MET A 812 -62.51 -12.17 12.01
N SER A 813 -62.42 -12.87 10.88
CA SER A 813 -61.20 -13.57 10.45
C SER A 813 -60.15 -12.58 9.91
N MET A 814 -60.56 -11.72 8.96
CA MET A 814 -59.69 -10.72 8.32
C MET A 814 -59.01 -9.75 9.30
N ARG A 815 -59.59 -9.58 10.51
CA ARG A 815 -59.07 -8.66 11.53
C ARG A 815 -57.87 -9.20 12.33
N ARG A 816 -57.47 -10.47 12.16
CA ARG A 816 -56.34 -11.08 12.90
C ARG A 816 -55.05 -11.15 12.10
N GLU A 817 -55.11 -11.34 10.79
CA GLU A 817 -53.91 -11.42 9.92
C GLU A 817 -53.19 -10.06 9.78
N SER A 818 -53.91 -8.94 10.03
CA SER A 818 -53.33 -7.58 9.97
C SER A 818 -52.41 -7.22 11.15
N THR A 819 -52.29 -8.09 12.17
CA THR A 819 -51.54 -7.80 13.41
C THR A 819 -50.20 -8.52 13.57
N GLU A 820 -49.84 -9.45 12.67
CA GLU A 820 -48.57 -10.20 12.74
C GLU A 820 -47.48 -9.69 11.76
N LEU A 821 -47.76 -8.62 10.99
CA LEU A 821 -46.82 -7.98 10.06
C LEU A 821 -46.17 -6.69 10.62
N SER A 822 -45.99 -6.62 11.95
CA SER A 822 -45.37 -5.47 12.64
C SER A 822 -44.54 -5.91 13.84
N SER A 823 -43.47 -6.68 13.60
CA SER A 823 -42.39 -7.01 14.54
C SER A 823 -41.10 -7.28 13.79
#